data_AF-I3KIY2-F1
#
_entry.id   AF-I3KIY2-F1
#
_cell.length_a   1.000
_cell.length_b   1.000
_cell.length_c   1.000
_cell.angle_alpha   90.00
_cell.angle_beta   90.00
_cell.angle_gamma   90.00
#
_symmetry.space_group_name_H-M   'P 1'
#
loop_
_entity.id
_entity.type
_entity.pdbx_description
1 polymer ?
#
loop_
_entity_poly.entity_id
_entity_poly.type
_entity_poly.pdbx_seq_one_letter_code
_entity_poly.pdbx_strand_id
1 'polypeptide(L)'
;MLSSVPTRLFARRSRSLSPCSRVLQTSASGGACQGIRETPAEAKRNPIVSTSRVSRRGILAEETAGNSLKPSMQYHHLAPRWLSNLENRRSSWAALASRGRNNNQYWEESGGDRGTGGGPMPAGVASAGVLSAAAVAFCLKKDPDNKDDALLEAARTNNAQDVARLLKEGVDPNHRHRLGWTALMVAAMNRQHSVVKVLLEAGADPNAGDHFNNVYDTSREKGIHSLEVLVSREDEFSSRLSSRAGFRGCTALHYATLADDPRAVRMLLEAGANPLQTNGVGHTARAYAKEGEVSTLLQEWEGKFLELQARREAEERRRFPLERRLKEHIIGQEGAINTVASAIRRKENGWYDEEHPLVFLFLGSSGIGKTELAKQVARYMHKDIKKGFIRMDMSEFQEKHEVAKFIGSPPGYVGHEEGGQLTKLLRACPNAVVLFDEVDKAHPDVLTIMLQLFDEGRLTDGKGKTIECKDAIFIMTSNVASDEIAQHALQLRQEAEQVSRRKLADNLEDVQKSDDIKISRQFKESVIRPILKAHFRRDEFLGRINEIVYFLPFCHSELLQLVSKELNFWAKKAKQRHDITLQWDRPVLDLLAGGYNMHYGARSIKHEVERRVVNQLAAAYEQELLPKGCTLRLSVQSEGQKEYGTPSLRLEVVGENSSTRTLDIRPPLSPEH
;
A
#
# COMPACT_ATOMS: atom_id res chain seq x y z
N MET A 1 -16.53 46.38 -50.69
CA MET A 1 -15.65 46.92 -51.75
C MET A 1 -14.20 46.86 -51.28
N LEU A 2 -13.24 46.94 -52.20
CA LEU A 2 -11.82 47.35 -52.07
C LEU A 2 -11.18 47.23 -50.66
N SER A 3 -10.24 46.33 -50.36
CA SER A 3 -8.92 46.04 -50.97
C SER A 3 -7.86 47.16 -50.84
N SER A 4 -6.91 46.99 -49.92
CA SER A 4 -5.55 47.57 -49.98
C SER A 4 -4.53 46.65 -49.28
N VAL A 5 -3.32 46.59 -49.85
CA VAL A 5 -2.34 45.47 -49.84
C VAL A 5 -0.96 46.07 -50.28
N PRO A 6 0.24 45.44 -50.17
CA PRO A 6 0.79 44.37 -49.29
C PRO A 6 1.86 45.00 -48.33
N THR A 7 3.01 44.48 -47.88
CA THR A 7 3.81 43.19 -47.84
C THR A 7 4.63 43.27 -46.49
N ARG A 8 5.67 42.53 -46.06
CA ARG A 8 6.70 41.55 -46.55
C ARG A 8 6.99 40.55 -45.38
N LEU A 9 7.87 39.53 -45.38
CA LEU A 9 8.90 38.99 -46.29
C LEU A 9 8.85 37.42 -46.26
N PHE A 10 9.05 36.77 -47.42
CA PHE A 10 9.88 35.56 -47.70
C PHE A 10 9.82 34.29 -46.78
N ALA A 11 9.86 33.04 -47.29
CA ALA A 11 9.96 32.54 -48.68
C ALA A 11 9.58 31.05 -48.88
N ARG A 12 9.11 30.73 -50.11
CA ARG A 12 9.19 29.48 -50.91
C ARG A 12 8.72 28.13 -50.29
N ARG A 13 7.80 27.30 -50.85
CA ARG A 13 7.50 26.81 -52.24
C ARG A 13 8.58 25.90 -52.86
N SER A 14 8.29 24.82 -53.60
CA SER A 14 7.00 24.25 -54.11
C SER A 14 7.11 22.77 -54.59
N ARG A 15 5.97 22.14 -54.95
CA ARG A 15 5.83 20.78 -55.54
C ARG A 15 5.97 20.73 -57.08
N SER A 16 6.41 19.59 -57.64
CA SER A 16 6.07 19.03 -58.99
C SER A 16 6.79 17.66 -59.20
N LEU A 17 6.16 16.49 -59.38
CA LEU A 17 5.40 15.90 -60.52
C LEU A 17 6.19 14.95 -61.47
N SER A 18 6.17 13.62 -61.19
CA SER A 18 6.14 12.47 -62.17
C SER A 18 7.32 12.27 -63.18
N PRO A 19 7.36 11.25 -64.09
CA PRO A 19 6.53 10.02 -64.28
C PRO A 19 7.28 8.67 -64.52
N CYS A 20 6.53 7.56 -64.71
CA CYS A 20 6.90 6.26 -65.39
C CYS A 20 8.02 5.36 -64.78
N SER A 21 8.15 4.03 -65.03
CA SER A 21 7.26 2.93 -65.54
C SER A 21 7.98 1.56 -65.31
N ARG A 22 7.37 0.44 -64.88
CA ARG A 22 6.78 -0.70 -65.66
C ARG A 22 6.37 -1.80 -64.63
N VAL A 23 5.18 -2.44 -64.64
CA VAL A 23 4.61 -3.54 -65.50
C VAL A 23 5.01 -4.97 -65.06
N LEU A 24 4.09 -5.95 -65.26
CA LEU A 24 4.01 -7.35 -64.74
C LEU A 24 3.35 -7.46 -63.34
N GLN A 25 2.21 -8.13 -63.07
CA GLN A 25 1.32 -9.04 -63.85
C GLN A 25 1.96 -10.39 -64.27
N THR A 26 1.36 -11.59 -64.13
CA THR A 26 -0.05 -12.04 -63.91
C THR A 26 -0.14 -13.35 -63.07
N SER A 27 -1.37 -13.88 -62.85
CA SER A 27 -1.77 -15.32 -62.66
C SER A 27 -1.24 -16.07 -61.42
N ALA A 28 -2.06 -16.76 -60.60
CA ALA A 28 -2.91 -17.95 -60.85
C ALA A 28 -2.10 -19.22 -61.21
N SER A 29 -2.41 -20.45 -60.75
CA SER A 29 -3.55 -21.03 -60.00
C SER A 29 -3.00 -21.93 -58.85
N GLY A 30 -3.74 -22.39 -57.82
CA GLY A 30 -4.96 -23.21 -57.84
C GLY A 30 -4.62 -24.71 -57.90
N GLY A 31 -4.60 -25.38 -56.75
CA GLY A 31 -4.34 -26.83 -56.62
C GLY A 31 -4.47 -27.30 -55.17
N ALA A 32 -5.19 -28.40 -54.93
CA ALA A 32 -5.46 -28.94 -53.60
C ALA A 32 -5.21 -30.46 -53.56
N CYS A 33 -4.67 -30.94 -52.42
CA CYS A 33 -4.75 -32.31 -51.91
C CYS A 33 -4.45 -32.23 -50.40
N GLN A 34 -5.38 -32.60 -49.51
CA GLN A 34 -5.63 -33.95 -49.00
C GLN A 34 -4.47 -34.51 -48.14
N GLY A 35 -4.76 -34.63 -46.84
CA GLY A 35 -3.78 -34.95 -45.80
C GLY A 35 -3.45 -36.43 -45.58
N ILE A 36 -2.67 -36.66 -44.53
CA ILE A 36 -2.30 -37.95 -43.92
C ILE A 36 -2.47 -37.81 -42.39
N ARG A 37 -2.57 -38.93 -41.67
CA ARG A 37 -3.05 -39.03 -40.29
C ARG A 37 -2.21 -40.03 -39.49
N GLU A 38 -1.43 -39.56 -38.52
CA GLU A 38 -0.79 -40.36 -37.46
C GLU A 38 -0.30 -39.43 -36.33
N THR A 39 -0.86 -39.51 -35.12
CA THR A 39 -0.41 -40.25 -33.89
C THR A 39 0.54 -39.44 -32.98
N PRO A 40 0.48 -39.63 -31.64
CA PRO A 40 1.15 -38.73 -30.69
C PRO A 40 2.60 -39.13 -30.38
N ALA A 41 3.46 -38.14 -30.11
CA ALA A 41 4.86 -38.33 -29.76
C ALA A 41 5.15 -38.08 -28.26
N GLU A 42 6.05 -38.87 -27.69
CA GLU A 42 6.37 -38.87 -26.26
C GLU A 42 7.40 -37.81 -25.82
N ALA A 43 7.51 -37.69 -24.49
CA ALA A 43 8.60 -37.17 -23.66
C ALA A 43 9.89 -36.64 -24.35
N LYS A 44 10.30 -35.43 -23.94
CA LYS A 44 11.69 -34.97 -24.06
C LYS A 44 12.22 -34.43 -22.73
N ARG A 45 13.30 -35.05 -22.25
CA ARG A 45 14.17 -34.53 -21.17
C ARG A 45 15.30 -33.71 -21.79
N ASN A 46 15.68 -32.61 -21.13
CA ASN A 46 17.02 -32.00 -21.16
C ASN A 46 17.44 -31.38 -22.53
N PRO A 47 18.50 -30.54 -22.65
CA PRO A 47 19.62 -30.36 -21.71
C PRO A 47 20.00 -28.91 -21.32
N ILE A 48 21.06 -28.83 -20.50
CA ILE A 48 21.76 -27.62 -20.04
C ILE A 48 22.67 -27.08 -21.16
N VAL A 49 22.59 -25.77 -21.45
CA VAL A 49 23.67 -24.99 -22.09
C VAL A 49 23.71 -23.58 -21.47
N SER A 50 24.91 -23.00 -21.33
CA SER A 50 25.13 -21.69 -20.70
C SER A 50 25.21 -20.52 -21.72
N THR A 51 25.19 -19.31 -21.17
CA THR A 51 25.26 -17.97 -21.78
C THR A 51 26.27 -17.78 -22.93
N SER A 52 25.99 -16.82 -23.84
CA SER A 52 27.07 -15.98 -24.39
C SER A 52 26.63 -14.57 -24.84
N ARG A 53 27.45 -13.58 -24.44
CA ARG A 53 27.65 -12.16 -24.82
C ARG A 53 28.18 -11.48 -23.54
N VAL A 54 29.35 -10.86 -23.48
CA VAL A 54 29.95 -9.93 -24.47
C VAL A 54 31.46 -10.16 -24.70
N SER A 55 31.85 -10.03 -25.97
CA SER A 55 33.17 -9.68 -26.55
C SER A 55 34.42 -9.52 -25.65
N ARG A 56 35.49 -10.24 -26.04
CA ARG A 56 36.84 -9.64 -26.28
C ARG A 56 37.56 -10.38 -27.42
N ARG A 57 38.18 -9.63 -28.34
CA ARG A 57 39.27 -10.11 -29.22
C ARG A 57 40.56 -10.18 -28.38
N GLY A 58 41.55 -11.04 -28.63
CA GLY A 58 41.76 -12.11 -29.63
C GLY A 58 43.27 -12.37 -29.80
N ILE A 59 43.69 -13.34 -30.64
CA ILE A 59 45.10 -13.60 -31.09
C ILE A 59 45.99 -14.19 -29.95
N LEU A 60 46.71 -15.34 -30.06
CA LEU A 60 47.10 -16.22 -31.18
C LEU A 60 47.19 -17.73 -30.75
N ALA A 61 47.78 -18.57 -31.64
CA ALA A 61 47.93 -20.05 -31.66
C ALA A 61 48.71 -20.69 -30.46
N GLU A 62 48.93 -22.02 -30.33
CA GLU A 62 48.85 -23.16 -31.27
C GLU A 62 48.54 -24.52 -30.57
N GLU A 63 48.74 -25.68 -31.24
CA GLU A 63 48.15 -26.99 -30.89
C GLU A 63 49.10 -28.07 -30.27
N THR A 64 48.48 -29.18 -29.82
CA THR A 64 48.97 -30.57 -29.67
C THR A 64 49.68 -31.07 -28.38
N ALA A 65 49.06 -32.12 -27.82
CA ALA A 65 49.63 -33.36 -27.21
C ALA A 65 50.61 -33.32 -26.01
N GLY A 66 50.68 -34.44 -25.26
CA GLY A 66 51.92 -34.78 -24.52
C GLY A 66 51.84 -35.74 -23.33
N ASN A 67 50.98 -35.44 -22.34
CA ASN A 67 50.76 -36.20 -21.09
C ASN A 67 51.82 -36.09 -19.95
N SER A 68 51.31 -36.16 -18.72
CA SER A 68 52.00 -36.37 -17.41
C SER A 68 53.17 -35.48 -16.97
N LEU A 69 52.89 -34.46 -16.13
CA LEU A 69 53.56 -34.15 -14.83
C LEU A 69 52.77 -33.04 -14.08
N LYS A 70 52.91 -32.95 -12.74
CA LYS A 70 52.23 -31.92 -11.89
C LYS A 70 53.07 -30.63 -11.82
N PRO A 71 52.43 -29.44 -11.73
CA PRO A 71 52.14 -28.84 -10.42
C PRO A 71 50.72 -28.21 -10.35
N SER A 72 49.92 -28.28 -9.29
CA SER A 72 50.14 -27.81 -7.90
C SER A 72 50.65 -26.37 -7.77
N MET A 73 49.76 -25.38 -7.91
CA MET A 73 49.95 -24.05 -7.28
C MET A 73 48.98 -23.88 -6.12
N GLN A 74 49.53 -23.54 -4.95
CA GLN A 74 48.82 -23.52 -3.67
C GLN A 74 48.55 -22.07 -3.23
N TYR A 75 47.29 -21.75 -2.92
CA TYR A 75 46.95 -20.59 -2.08
C TYR A 75 46.69 -21.02 -0.62
N HIS A 76 47.54 -21.89 -0.09
CA HIS A 76 47.46 -22.46 1.27
C HIS A 76 48.80 -22.34 2.04
N HIS A 77 49.35 -21.13 2.17
CA HIS A 77 50.54 -20.89 3.03
C HIS A 77 50.45 -19.71 4.01
N LEU A 78 49.58 -18.72 3.76
CA LEU A 78 49.43 -17.57 4.67
C LEU A 78 48.31 -17.77 5.70
N ALA A 79 47.15 -18.31 5.32
CA ALA A 79 46.04 -18.51 6.25
C ALA A 79 46.36 -19.44 7.45
N PRO A 80 46.97 -20.65 7.28
CA PRO A 80 47.16 -21.58 8.39
C PRO A 80 48.11 -21.06 9.47
N ARG A 81 49.20 -20.39 9.06
CA ARG A 81 50.17 -19.77 10.00
C ARG A 81 49.63 -18.51 10.67
N TRP A 82 48.63 -17.83 10.09
CA TRP A 82 48.02 -16.65 10.69
C TRP A 82 46.89 -17.03 11.66
N LEU A 83 46.06 -18.01 11.28
CA LEU A 83 45.05 -18.63 12.15
C LEU A 83 45.69 -19.28 13.38
N SER A 84 46.73 -20.12 13.22
CA SER A 84 47.38 -20.74 14.39
C SER A 84 48.13 -19.72 15.26
N ASN A 85 48.57 -18.58 14.72
CA ASN A 85 49.05 -17.46 15.53
C ASN A 85 47.93 -16.73 16.28
N LEU A 86 46.72 -16.66 15.71
CA LEU A 86 45.54 -16.09 16.38
C LEU A 86 45.00 -17.02 17.48
N GLU A 87 44.98 -18.33 17.26
CA GLU A 87 44.60 -19.33 18.27
C GLU A 87 45.63 -19.40 19.40
N ASN A 88 46.94 -19.43 19.08
CA ASN A 88 48.01 -19.35 20.08
C ASN A 88 48.04 -18.00 20.82
N ARG A 89 47.56 -16.91 20.20
CA ARG A 89 47.33 -15.64 20.91
C ARG A 89 46.10 -15.74 21.81
N ARG A 90 44.96 -16.27 21.35
CA ARG A 90 43.76 -16.46 22.20
C ARG A 90 44.07 -17.31 23.44
N SER A 91 44.82 -18.41 23.31
CA SER A 91 45.24 -19.23 24.46
C SER A 91 46.25 -18.51 25.37
N SER A 92 47.23 -17.78 24.81
CA SER A 92 48.18 -16.97 25.58
C SER A 92 47.50 -15.82 26.35
N TRP A 93 46.49 -15.18 25.77
CA TRP A 93 45.72 -14.12 26.42
C TRP A 93 44.82 -14.68 27.54
N ALA A 94 44.24 -15.87 27.36
CA ALA A 94 43.55 -16.59 28.44
C ALA A 94 44.50 -16.98 29.59
N ALA A 95 45.74 -17.40 29.28
CA ALA A 95 46.78 -17.69 30.27
C ALA A 95 47.26 -16.43 31.03
N LEU A 96 47.27 -15.26 30.39
CA LEU A 96 47.57 -13.98 31.05
C LEU A 96 46.41 -13.49 31.92
N ALA A 97 45.17 -13.55 31.43
CA ALA A 97 43.97 -13.17 32.19
C ALA A 97 43.77 -14.03 33.46
N SER A 98 44.14 -15.31 33.41
CA SER A 98 44.12 -16.20 34.58
C SER A 98 45.26 -15.92 35.55
N ARG A 99 46.49 -15.64 35.09
CA ARG A 99 47.61 -15.22 35.96
C ARG A 99 47.34 -13.90 36.67
N GLY A 100 46.64 -12.96 36.03
CA GLY A 100 46.29 -11.66 36.60
C GLY A 100 45.40 -11.71 37.85
N ARG A 101 44.71 -12.83 38.13
CA ARG A 101 43.87 -12.98 39.34
C ARG A 101 44.64 -13.35 40.62
N ASN A 102 45.87 -13.87 40.52
CA ASN A 102 46.57 -14.45 41.67
C ASN A 102 47.64 -13.56 42.32
N ASN A 103 47.90 -12.36 41.77
CA ASN A 103 49.05 -11.55 42.17
C ASN A 103 48.63 -10.17 42.69
N ASN A 104 47.92 -10.15 43.83
CA ASN A 104 47.38 -8.93 44.46
C ASN A 104 47.83 -8.79 45.94
N GLN A 105 49.14 -8.96 46.16
CA GLN A 105 49.87 -8.61 47.38
C GLN A 105 51.22 -7.99 46.97
N TYR A 106 51.82 -7.20 47.87
CA TYR A 106 53.05 -6.41 47.67
C TYR A 106 52.97 -5.31 46.60
N TRP A 107 52.39 -4.17 46.99
CA TRP A 107 52.96 -2.85 46.73
C TRP A 107 52.64 -1.92 47.91
N GLU A 108 53.60 -1.77 48.81
CA GLU A 108 53.58 -0.76 49.88
C GLU A 108 55.01 -0.21 50.06
N GLU A 109 55.09 1.05 50.50
CA GLU A 109 56.28 1.83 50.85
C GLU A 109 57.28 2.34 49.77
N SER A 110 57.88 3.48 50.13
CA SER A 110 59.16 4.06 49.67
C SER A 110 59.30 4.62 48.24
N GLY A 111 59.28 5.95 48.14
CA GLY A 111 59.87 6.72 47.04
C GLY A 111 61.27 7.27 47.38
N GLY A 112 61.99 7.78 46.38
CA GLY A 112 63.33 8.39 46.51
C GLY A 112 63.70 9.23 45.29
N ASP A 113 64.66 10.15 45.43
CA ASP A 113 64.90 11.27 44.49
C ASP A 113 66.34 11.29 43.91
N ARG A 114 66.50 11.95 42.74
CA ARG A 114 67.74 12.39 42.04
C ARG A 114 68.77 11.36 41.53
N GLY A 115 69.20 11.59 40.28
CA GLY A 115 70.44 11.10 39.67
C GLY A 115 70.67 11.74 38.30
N THR A 116 71.89 12.19 37.98
CA THR A 116 72.16 13.07 36.82
C THR A 116 73.18 12.52 35.81
N GLY A 117 72.85 12.65 34.52
CA GLY A 117 73.81 12.90 33.44
C GLY A 117 74.37 11.68 32.69
N GLY A 118 74.53 11.82 31.37
CA GLY A 118 75.28 10.90 30.52
C GLY A 118 74.53 10.42 29.26
N GLY A 119 75.20 10.49 28.11
CA GLY A 119 74.81 9.91 26.82
C GLY A 119 75.97 10.07 25.82
N PRO A 120 75.86 9.59 24.56
CA PRO A 120 74.72 8.97 23.89
C PRO A 120 75.05 7.61 23.22
N MET A 121 74.22 7.18 22.24
CA MET A 121 74.41 6.04 21.31
C MET A 121 73.95 4.65 21.86
N PRO A 122 73.65 3.65 20.99
CA PRO A 122 72.27 3.51 20.49
C PRO A 122 71.71 2.08 20.53
N ALA A 123 70.46 1.89 20.99
CA ALA A 123 69.87 0.56 21.18
C ALA A 123 68.51 0.33 20.49
N GLY A 124 68.45 -0.73 19.68
CA GLY A 124 67.32 -1.66 19.56
C GLY A 124 65.95 -1.14 19.08
N VAL A 125 65.63 -1.37 17.80
CA VAL A 125 64.24 -1.22 17.28
C VAL A 125 63.36 -2.37 17.79
N ALA A 126 62.76 -2.21 18.97
CA ALA A 126 62.06 -3.29 19.69
C ALA A 126 60.74 -2.89 20.39
N SER A 127 59.93 -1.99 19.80
CA SER A 127 58.69 -1.51 20.43
C SER A 127 57.42 -1.44 19.55
N ALA A 128 57.55 -1.35 18.22
CA ALA A 128 56.39 -1.08 17.33
C ALA A 128 55.29 -2.16 17.39
N GLY A 129 55.65 -3.45 17.39
CA GLY A 129 54.68 -4.55 17.31
C GLY A 129 53.85 -4.79 18.58
N VAL A 130 54.40 -4.47 19.76
CA VAL A 130 53.71 -4.70 21.05
C VAL A 130 52.76 -3.55 21.36
N LEU A 131 53.19 -2.30 21.13
CA LEU A 131 52.32 -1.13 21.29
C LEU A 131 51.12 -1.16 20.34
N SER A 132 51.31 -1.61 19.10
CA SER A 132 50.21 -1.80 18.14
C SER A 132 49.16 -2.82 18.62
N ALA A 133 49.60 -3.98 19.15
CA ALA A 133 48.70 -4.99 19.69
C ALA A 133 47.99 -4.54 20.98
N ALA A 134 48.70 -3.82 21.87
CA ALA A 134 48.12 -3.27 23.09
C ALA A 134 47.11 -2.16 22.79
N ALA A 135 47.39 -1.27 21.85
CA ALA A 135 46.46 -0.22 21.43
C ALA A 135 45.18 -0.79 20.78
N VAL A 136 45.31 -1.80 19.90
CA VAL A 136 44.14 -2.48 19.33
C VAL A 136 43.31 -3.18 20.41
N ALA A 137 43.95 -3.83 21.39
CA ALA A 137 43.23 -4.44 22.52
C ALA A 137 42.60 -3.41 23.47
N PHE A 138 43.18 -2.22 23.61
CA PHE A 138 42.60 -1.11 24.37
C PHE A 138 41.38 -0.52 23.66
N CYS A 139 41.41 -0.37 22.34
CA CYS A 139 40.24 0.03 21.53
C CYS A 139 39.15 -1.05 21.43
N LEU A 140 39.51 -2.34 21.60
CA LEU A 140 38.59 -3.47 21.66
C LEU A 140 38.07 -3.78 23.08
N LYS A 141 38.35 -2.91 24.06
CA LYS A 141 37.93 -3.12 25.45
C LYS A 141 36.43 -2.82 25.61
N LYS A 142 35.61 -3.85 25.35
CA LYS A 142 34.16 -3.89 25.64
C LYS A 142 33.96 -3.48 27.11
N ASP A 143 33.36 -2.31 27.35
CA ASP A 143 33.23 -1.76 28.70
C ASP A 143 32.31 -2.66 29.56
N PRO A 144 32.81 -3.25 30.66
CA PRO A 144 32.07 -4.28 31.40
C PRO A 144 30.87 -3.72 32.16
N ASP A 145 30.80 -2.40 32.32
CA ASP A 145 29.72 -1.69 33.02
C ASP A 145 28.50 -1.40 32.12
N ASN A 146 28.61 -1.59 30.79
CA ASN A 146 27.44 -1.46 29.91
C ASN A 146 26.54 -2.69 30.01
N LYS A 147 25.43 -2.57 30.76
CA LYS A 147 24.46 -3.65 30.98
C LYS A 147 23.87 -4.22 29.68
N ASP A 148 23.78 -3.41 28.63
CA ASP A 148 23.24 -3.79 27.34
C ASP A 148 24.20 -4.75 26.59
N ASP A 149 25.50 -4.46 26.58
CA ASP A 149 26.53 -5.36 26.05
C ASP A 149 26.72 -6.61 26.93
N ALA A 150 26.49 -6.49 28.25
CA ALA A 150 26.46 -7.63 29.16
C ALA A 150 25.29 -8.58 28.89
N LEU A 151 24.12 -8.08 28.44
CA LEU A 151 22.99 -8.92 28.04
C LEU A 151 23.32 -9.72 26.77
N LEU A 152 23.97 -9.09 25.79
CA LEU A 152 24.46 -9.77 24.58
C LEU A 152 25.48 -10.87 24.95
N GLU A 153 26.43 -10.57 25.83
CA GLU A 153 27.46 -11.53 26.29
C GLU A 153 26.85 -12.71 27.08
N ALA A 154 25.88 -12.46 27.96
CA ALA A 154 25.15 -13.50 28.68
C ALA A 154 24.31 -14.38 27.71
N ALA A 155 23.76 -13.76 26.66
CA ALA A 155 23.09 -14.45 25.54
C ALA A 155 24.05 -15.07 24.50
N ARG A 156 25.36 -14.96 24.71
CA ARG A 156 26.42 -15.65 23.95
C ARG A 156 26.99 -16.85 24.71
N THR A 157 26.78 -16.90 26.04
CA THR A 157 27.36 -17.91 26.96
C THR A 157 26.33 -18.87 27.58
N ASN A 158 25.07 -18.86 27.11
CA ASN A 158 23.95 -19.66 27.64
C ASN A 158 23.62 -19.40 29.13
N ASN A 159 23.99 -18.23 29.65
CA ASN A 159 23.82 -17.91 31.07
C ASN A 159 22.43 -17.30 31.33
N ALA A 160 21.41 -18.15 31.27
CA ALA A 160 20.01 -17.75 31.41
C ALA A 160 19.68 -17.11 32.78
N GLN A 161 20.47 -17.36 33.84
CA GLN A 161 20.29 -16.71 35.14
C GLN A 161 20.71 -15.24 35.11
N ASP A 162 21.86 -14.93 34.50
CA ASP A 162 22.30 -13.53 34.35
C ASP A 162 21.46 -12.76 33.32
N VAL A 163 21.00 -13.42 32.24
CA VAL A 163 19.98 -12.85 31.34
C VAL A 163 18.71 -12.47 32.12
N ALA A 164 18.16 -13.39 32.92
CA ALA A 164 16.97 -13.12 33.75
C ALA A 164 17.21 -12.05 34.84
N ARG A 165 18.45 -11.87 35.29
CA ARG A 165 18.85 -10.82 36.24
C ARG A 165 18.91 -9.45 35.57
N LEU A 166 19.61 -9.32 34.44
CA LEU A 166 19.74 -8.07 33.69
C LEU A 166 18.38 -7.54 33.22
N LEU A 167 17.48 -8.42 32.77
CA LEU A 167 16.12 -8.04 32.37
C LEU A 167 15.28 -7.55 33.56
N LYS A 168 15.47 -8.11 34.77
CA LYS A 168 14.86 -7.59 36.02
C LYS A 168 15.48 -6.27 36.48
N GLU A 169 16.73 -5.99 36.12
CA GLU A 169 17.39 -4.70 36.34
C GLU A 169 16.98 -3.62 35.32
N GLY A 170 16.05 -3.92 34.40
CA GLY A 170 15.44 -2.96 33.48
C GLY A 170 16.09 -2.82 32.10
N VAL A 171 16.99 -3.74 31.72
CA VAL A 171 17.58 -3.78 30.38
C VAL A 171 16.53 -4.15 29.33
N ASP A 172 16.51 -3.44 28.19
CA ASP A 172 15.58 -3.75 27.08
C ASP A 172 15.99 -5.06 26.38
N PRO A 173 15.14 -6.12 26.35
CA PRO A 173 15.42 -7.35 25.61
C PRO A 173 15.58 -7.13 24.08
N ASN A 174 15.12 -6.00 23.57
CA ASN A 174 15.21 -5.61 22.16
C ASN A 174 16.40 -4.69 21.86
N HIS A 175 17.28 -4.43 22.83
CA HIS A 175 18.50 -3.66 22.61
C HIS A 175 19.31 -4.24 21.43
N ARG A 176 19.84 -3.35 20.59
CA ARG A 176 20.62 -3.70 19.40
C ARG A 176 22.09 -3.35 19.57
N HIS A 177 22.95 -4.36 19.46
CA HIS A 177 24.40 -4.17 19.37
C HIS A 177 24.77 -3.10 18.32
N ARG A 178 25.89 -2.40 18.51
CA ARG A 178 26.37 -1.28 17.66
C ARG A 178 26.35 -1.56 16.15
N LEU A 179 26.42 -2.83 15.73
CA LEU A 179 26.39 -3.29 14.34
C LEU A 179 25.01 -3.78 13.81
N GLY A 180 23.99 -3.98 14.66
CA GLY A 180 22.59 -4.09 14.20
C GLY A 180 21.68 -5.15 14.85
N TRP A 181 22.22 -6.19 15.49
CA TRP A 181 21.49 -7.37 15.95
C TRP A 181 21.03 -7.31 17.42
N THR A 182 20.01 -8.11 17.76
CA THR A 182 19.51 -8.26 19.14
C THR A 182 20.07 -9.51 19.83
N ALA A 183 19.99 -9.57 21.17
CA ALA A 183 20.39 -10.74 21.96
C ALA A 183 19.66 -12.04 21.55
N LEU A 184 18.40 -11.94 21.13
CA LEU A 184 17.60 -13.09 20.67
C LEU A 184 18.19 -13.73 19.39
N MET A 185 18.78 -12.94 18.49
CA MET A 185 19.46 -13.46 17.29
C MET A 185 20.75 -14.22 17.64
N VAL A 186 21.52 -13.70 18.61
CA VAL A 186 22.76 -14.32 19.11
C VAL A 186 22.44 -15.65 19.79
N ALA A 187 21.43 -15.68 20.67
CA ALA A 187 20.98 -16.88 21.36
C ALA A 187 20.45 -17.95 20.38
N ALA A 188 19.68 -17.54 19.36
CA ALA A 188 19.17 -18.42 18.31
C ALA A 188 20.29 -19.06 17.47
N MET A 189 21.25 -18.27 16.96
CA MET A 189 22.36 -18.80 16.16
C MET A 189 23.25 -19.76 16.97
N ASN A 190 23.41 -19.48 18.26
CA ASN A 190 24.23 -20.27 19.17
C ASN A 190 23.49 -21.45 19.83
N ARG A 191 22.24 -21.75 19.43
CA ARG A 191 21.43 -22.87 19.92
C ARG A 191 21.14 -22.85 21.43
N GLN A 192 20.97 -21.66 22.02
CA GLN A 192 20.84 -21.48 23.47
C GLN A 192 19.38 -21.50 23.92
N HIS A 193 18.80 -22.70 24.05
CA HIS A 193 17.36 -22.87 24.31
C HIS A 193 16.87 -22.13 25.56
N SER A 194 17.64 -22.20 26.65
CA SER A 194 17.30 -21.56 27.92
C SER A 194 17.27 -20.03 27.82
N VAL A 195 18.22 -19.44 27.09
CA VAL A 195 18.28 -17.98 26.86
C VAL A 195 17.17 -17.51 25.92
N VAL A 196 16.95 -18.23 24.81
CA VAL A 196 15.86 -17.93 23.87
C VAL A 196 14.52 -17.89 24.61
N LYS A 197 14.26 -18.87 25.48
CA LYS A 197 13.05 -18.89 26.30
C LYS A 197 12.93 -17.66 27.21
N VAL A 198 13.97 -17.35 28.01
CA VAL A 198 13.94 -16.21 28.95
C VAL A 198 13.78 -14.87 28.24
N LEU A 199 14.43 -14.67 27.09
CA LEU A 199 14.28 -13.44 26.29
C LEU A 199 12.85 -13.28 25.75
N LEU A 200 12.22 -14.36 25.28
CA LEU A 200 10.84 -14.33 24.79
C LEU A 200 9.83 -14.12 25.93
N GLU A 201 10.04 -14.76 27.10
CA GLU A 201 9.24 -14.52 28.31
C GLU A 201 9.34 -13.07 28.83
N ALA A 202 10.44 -12.38 28.54
CA ALA A 202 10.64 -10.96 28.87
C ALA A 202 10.16 -9.97 27.78
N GLY A 203 9.63 -10.45 26.64
CA GLY A 203 9.11 -9.58 25.57
C GLY A 203 10.12 -9.18 24.49
N ALA A 204 11.16 -9.98 24.22
CA ALA A 204 11.94 -9.85 22.99
C ALA A 204 11.06 -10.12 21.75
N ASP A 205 11.07 -9.23 20.76
CA ASP A 205 10.34 -9.41 19.50
C ASP A 205 11.08 -10.39 18.57
N PRO A 206 10.50 -11.57 18.25
CA PRO A 206 11.10 -12.51 17.33
C PRO A 206 11.07 -12.05 15.86
N ASN A 207 10.29 -11.01 15.54
CA ASN A 207 10.12 -10.45 14.19
C ASN A 207 11.07 -9.28 13.90
N ALA A 208 11.84 -8.82 14.89
CA ALA A 208 12.88 -7.83 14.72
C ALA A 208 13.93 -8.35 13.70
N GLY A 209 14.10 -7.64 12.58
CA GLY A 209 15.11 -7.95 11.57
C GLY A 209 16.47 -7.31 11.88
N ASP A 210 17.56 -8.00 11.59
CA ASP A 210 18.93 -7.49 11.75
C ASP A 210 19.20 -6.27 10.84
N HIS A 211 19.93 -5.27 11.33
CA HIS A 211 20.36 -4.14 10.51
C HIS A 211 21.70 -4.39 9.80
N PHE A 212 22.46 -5.41 10.20
CA PHE A 212 23.72 -5.78 9.57
C PHE A 212 23.53 -6.20 8.11
N ASN A 213 24.04 -5.41 7.17
CA ASN A 213 24.12 -5.77 5.75
C ASN A 213 25.26 -6.79 5.55
N ASN A 214 26.44 -6.33 5.11
CA ASN A 214 27.66 -7.12 5.00
C ASN A 214 28.84 -6.34 5.61
N VAL A 215 29.98 -7.01 5.79
CA VAL A 215 31.16 -6.45 6.48
C VAL A 215 31.67 -5.15 5.84
N TYR A 216 31.62 -5.01 4.51
CA TYR A 216 32.17 -3.84 3.81
C TYR A 216 31.23 -2.64 3.84
N ASP A 217 29.93 -2.87 3.63
CA ASP A 217 28.94 -1.80 3.64
C ASP A 217 28.70 -1.30 5.08
N THR A 218 28.61 -2.19 6.07
CA THR A 218 28.48 -1.77 7.48
C THR A 218 29.74 -1.07 8.01
N SER A 219 30.94 -1.47 7.55
CA SER A 219 32.19 -0.75 7.80
C SER A 219 32.12 0.70 7.26
N ARG A 220 31.60 0.91 6.06
CA ARG A 220 31.39 2.24 5.46
C ARG A 220 30.30 3.05 6.16
N GLU A 221 29.15 2.44 6.44
CA GLU A 221 28.00 3.08 7.10
C GLU A 221 28.32 3.53 8.53
N LYS A 222 29.20 2.81 9.25
CA LYS A 222 29.55 3.08 10.65
C LYS A 222 30.90 3.79 10.83
N GLY A 223 31.72 3.91 9.78
CA GLY A 223 33.09 4.42 9.87
C GLY A 223 34.07 3.49 10.62
N ILE A 224 33.70 2.22 10.83
CA ILE A 224 34.47 1.23 11.60
C ILE A 224 35.38 0.43 10.66
N HIS A 225 36.59 0.07 11.08
CA HIS A 225 37.50 -0.70 10.24
C HIS A 225 36.93 -2.10 9.92
N SER A 226 37.06 -2.56 8.67
CA SER A 226 36.41 -3.80 8.20
C SER A 226 36.83 -5.07 8.98
N LEU A 227 38.08 -5.14 9.45
CA LEU A 227 38.54 -6.23 10.33
C LEU A 227 37.87 -6.19 11.72
N GLU A 228 37.57 -5.01 12.26
CA GLU A 228 36.91 -4.88 13.56
C GLU A 228 35.43 -5.29 13.46
N VAL A 229 34.76 -4.91 12.36
CA VAL A 229 33.40 -5.38 12.02
C VAL A 229 33.36 -6.90 11.88
N LEU A 230 34.37 -7.48 11.22
CA LEU A 230 34.50 -8.93 11.05
C LEU A 230 34.68 -9.64 12.40
N VAL A 231 35.67 -9.25 13.21
CA VAL A 231 35.93 -9.85 14.52
C VAL A 231 34.71 -9.71 15.44
N SER A 232 34.08 -8.53 15.49
CA SER A 232 32.87 -8.31 16.30
C SER A 232 31.70 -9.24 15.89
N ARG A 233 31.62 -9.65 14.61
CA ARG A 233 30.58 -10.57 14.14
C ARG A 233 30.95 -12.04 14.37
N GLU A 234 32.23 -12.39 14.21
CA GLU A 234 32.74 -13.74 14.48
C GLU A 234 32.76 -14.08 15.98
N ASP A 235 32.95 -13.10 16.86
CA ASP A 235 32.90 -13.33 18.32
C ASP A 235 31.48 -13.61 18.81
N GLU A 236 30.48 -12.84 18.37
CA GLU A 236 29.07 -13.01 18.78
C GLU A 236 28.39 -14.23 18.11
N PHE A 237 28.58 -14.45 16.80
CA PHE A 237 27.87 -15.49 16.04
C PHE A 237 28.70 -16.75 15.74
N SER A 238 29.95 -16.81 16.20
CA SER A 238 30.99 -17.79 15.80
C SER A 238 31.33 -17.76 14.30
N SER A 239 32.37 -18.50 13.90
CA SER A 239 32.82 -18.64 12.50
C SER A 239 31.85 -19.44 11.59
N ARG A 240 30.59 -19.61 12.00
CA ARG A 240 29.54 -20.31 11.24
C ARG A 240 28.90 -19.48 10.13
N LEU A 241 28.95 -18.15 10.23
CA LEU A 241 28.37 -17.24 9.22
C LEU A 241 29.41 -16.84 8.18
N SER A 242 29.01 -16.78 6.90
CA SER A 242 29.91 -16.40 5.82
C SER A 242 30.08 -14.87 5.74
N SER A 243 31.33 -14.40 5.82
CA SER A 243 31.70 -12.97 5.87
C SER A 243 31.31 -12.13 4.64
N ARG A 244 30.76 -12.77 3.60
CA ARG A 244 30.31 -12.15 2.34
C ARG A 244 28.78 -12.11 2.18
N ALA A 245 28.02 -12.77 3.05
CA ALA A 245 26.57 -12.77 2.97
C ALA A 245 25.98 -11.46 3.52
N GLY A 246 24.85 -11.04 2.94
CA GLY A 246 24.01 -9.96 3.46
C GLY A 246 22.97 -10.52 4.45
N PHE A 247 22.89 -9.99 5.66
CA PHE A 247 21.94 -10.45 6.69
C PHE A 247 20.83 -9.42 7.01
N ARG A 248 20.74 -8.33 6.25
CA ARG A 248 19.79 -7.24 6.51
C ARG A 248 18.36 -7.77 6.46
N GLY A 249 17.58 -7.56 7.52
CA GLY A 249 16.22 -8.05 7.66
C GLY A 249 16.08 -9.51 8.12
N CYS A 250 17.18 -10.26 8.32
CA CYS A 250 17.10 -11.60 8.91
C CYS A 250 16.62 -11.51 10.36
N THR A 251 15.53 -12.21 10.68
CA THR A 251 14.97 -12.29 12.03
C THR A 251 15.63 -13.39 12.87
N ALA A 252 15.32 -13.47 14.17
CA ALA A 252 15.77 -14.57 15.01
C ALA A 252 15.41 -15.95 14.45
N LEU A 253 14.25 -16.06 13.77
CA LEU A 253 13.83 -17.29 13.08
C LEU A 253 14.78 -17.69 11.95
N HIS A 254 15.26 -16.73 11.14
CA HIS A 254 16.25 -16.99 10.08
C HIS A 254 17.58 -17.49 10.65
N TYR A 255 17.99 -17.00 11.83
CA TYR A 255 19.19 -17.48 12.50
C TYR A 255 19.00 -18.88 13.10
N ALA A 256 17.81 -19.20 13.63
CA ALA A 256 17.50 -20.54 14.12
C ALA A 256 17.44 -21.59 12.99
N THR A 257 16.99 -21.22 11.78
CA THR A 257 17.00 -22.14 10.62
C THR A 257 18.39 -22.30 10.01
N LEU A 258 19.18 -21.22 9.91
CA LEU A 258 20.62 -21.30 9.56
C LEU A 258 21.42 -22.13 10.57
N ALA A 259 21.08 -22.03 11.86
CA ALA A 259 21.68 -22.83 12.92
C ALA A 259 21.17 -24.28 12.95
N ASP A 260 20.18 -24.65 12.14
CA ASP A 260 19.66 -26.02 12.00
C ASP A 260 19.19 -26.59 13.37
N ASP A 261 18.35 -25.82 14.06
CA ASP A 261 17.89 -26.08 15.43
C ASP A 261 16.34 -26.09 15.54
N PRO A 262 15.70 -27.27 15.51
CA PRO A 262 14.24 -27.36 15.57
C PRO A 262 13.67 -26.91 16.92
N ARG A 263 14.44 -26.89 18.02
CA ARG A 263 13.95 -26.44 19.34
C ARG A 263 13.88 -24.92 19.39
N ALA A 264 14.93 -24.23 18.94
CA ALA A 264 14.92 -22.77 18.83
C ALA A 264 13.81 -22.30 17.87
N VAL A 265 13.63 -22.98 16.74
CA VAL A 265 12.55 -22.68 15.78
C VAL A 265 11.16 -22.86 16.41
N ARG A 266 10.89 -23.94 17.15
CA ARG A 266 9.61 -24.15 17.87
C ARG A 266 9.29 -22.99 18.82
N MET A 267 10.20 -22.65 19.73
CA MET A 267 9.96 -21.60 20.73
C MET A 267 9.75 -20.21 20.11
N LEU A 268 10.46 -19.89 19.02
CA LEU A 268 10.26 -18.64 18.29
C LEU A 268 8.88 -18.57 17.63
N LEU A 269 8.41 -19.66 17.01
CA LEU A 269 7.09 -19.73 16.38
C LEU A 269 5.95 -19.73 17.41
N GLU A 270 6.12 -20.43 18.53
CA GLU A 270 5.21 -20.41 19.68
C GLU A 270 5.07 -18.99 20.28
N ALA A 271 6.16 -18.22 20.30
CA ALA A 271 6.18 -16.81 20.71
C ALA A 271 5.73 -15.82 19.60
N GLY A 272 5.24 -16.31 18.45
CA GLY A 272 4.64 -15.48 17.40
C GLY A 272 5.62 -14.93 16.36
N ALA A 273 6.75 -15.60 16.10
CA ALA A 273 7.57 -15.35 14.92
C ALA A 273 6.76 -15.57 13.62
N ASN A 274 6.92 -14.68 12.65
CA ASN A 274 6.31 -14.78 11.33
C ASN A 274 7.19 -15.60 10.37
N PRO A 275 6.79 -16.83 9.96
CA PRO A 275 7.57 -17.64 9.03
C PRO A 275 7.60 -17.08 7.60
N LEU A 276 6.61 -16.24 7.24
CA LEU A 276 6.47 -15.63 5.92
C LEU A 276 7.24 -14.30 5.79
N GLN A 277 7.83 -13.80 6.87
CA GLN A 277 8.63 -12.58 6.82
C GLN A 277 9.90 -12.81 5.99
N THR A 278 10.11 -11.97 4.99
CA THR A 278 11.30 -12.00 4.14
C THR A 278 12.39 -11.07 4.66
N ASN A 279 13.65 -11.46 4.44
CA ASN A 279 14.79 -10.58 4.63
C ASN A 279 14.96 -9.59 3.46
N GLY A 280 15.97 -8.72 3.52
CA GLY A 280 16.28 -7.72 2.49
C GLY A 280 16.74 -8.27 1.14
N VAL A 281 16.88 -9.60 0.99
CA VAL A 281 17.14 -10.30 -0.28
C VAL A 281 15.84 -10.90 -0.85
N GLY A 282 14.75 -10.93 -0.07
CA GLY A 282 13.47 -11.53 -0.44
C GLY A 282 13.31 -13.00 -0.05
N HIS A 283 14.25 -13.57 0.72
CA HIS A 283 14.18 -14.95 1.20
C HIS A 283 13.44 -15.05 2.53
N THR A 284 12.63 -16.09 2.71
CA THR A 284 12.01 -16.46 4.01
C THR A 284 12.90 -17.40 4.82
N ALA A 285 12.57 -17.63 6.09
CA ALA A 285 13.32 -18.55 6.95
C ALA A 285 13.40 -20.00 6.41
N ARG A 286 12.36 -20.44 5.67
CA ARG A 286 12.29 -21.74 4.99
C ARG A 286 13.28 -21.88 3.82
N ALA A 287 13.63 -20.79 3.12
CA ALA A 287 14.64 -20.81 2.06
C ALA A 287 16.07 -21.06 2.59
N TYR A 288 16.28 -20.97 3.91
CA TYR A 288 17.54 -21.30 4.58
C TYR A 288 17.51 -22.65 5.30
N ALA A 289 16.36 -23.32 5.37
CA ALA A 289 16.25 -24.64 5.98
C ALA A 289 16.81 -25.73 5.05
N LYS A 290 17.48 -26.72 5.64
CA LYS A 290 17.88 -27.96 4.93
C LYS A 290 16.68 -28.90 4.83
N GLU A 291 16.76 -29.86 3.93
CA GLU A 291 15.83 -31.00 3.90
C GLU A 291 15.93 -31.79 5.21
N GLY A 292 14.86 -31.80 6.01
CA GLY A 292 14.86 -32.34 7.38
C GLY A 292 13.75 -31.73 8.26
N GLU A 293 13.79 -32.03 9.56
CA GLU A 293 12.75 -31.66 10.54
C GLU A 293 12.41 -30.17 10.53
N VAL A 294 13.41 -29.29 10.40
CA VAL A 294 13.21 -27.84 10.38
C VAL A 294 12.35 -27.40 9.19
N SER A 295 12.49 -28.00 8.02
CA SER A 295 11.73 -27.63 6.82
C SER A 295 10.27 -28.10 6.89
N THR A 296 10.03 -29.34 7.34
CA THR A 296 8.64 -29.84 7.53
C THR A 296 7.91 -29.06 8.61
N LEU A 297 8.61 -28.71 9.69
CA LEU A 297 8.08 -27.90 10.79
C LEU A 297 7.72 -26.49 10.32
N LEU A 298 8.60 -25.81 9.57
CA LEU A 298 8.28 -24.50 9.00
C LEU A 298 7.05 -24.58 8.09
N GLN A 299 6.92 -25.62 7.27
CA GLN A 299 5.74 -25.80 6.41
C GLN A 299 4.44 -26.00 7.21
N GLU A 300 4.46 -26.78 8.31
CA GLU A 300 3.30 -26.89 9.21
C GLU A 300 2.92 -25.55 9.85
N TRP A 301 3.92 -24.78 10.28
CA TRP A 301 3.71 -23.50 10.96
C TRP A 301 3.40 -22.35 10.00
N GLU A 302 3.84 -22.40 8.74
CA GLU A 302 3.37 -21.54 7.65
C GLU A 302 1.86 -21.69 7.46
N GLY A 303 1.35 -22.94 7.44
CA GLY A 303 -0.08 -23.24 7.42
C GLY A 303 -0.82 -22.70 8.64
N LYS A 304 -0.40 -23.08 9.85
CA LYS A 304 -1.02 -22.63 11.12
C LYS A 304 -0.99 -21.10 11.28
N PHE A 305 0.07 -20.43 10.80
CA PHE A 305 0.17 -18.97 10.81
C PHE A 305 -0.81 -18.33 9.83
N LEU A 306 -0.94 -18.85 8.61
CA LEU A 306 -1.95 -18.38 7.64
C LEU A 306 -3.38 -18.55 8.18
N GLU A 307 -3.71 -19.70 8.76
CA GLU A 307 -4.99 -19.94 9.43
C GLU A 307 -5.25 -18.95 10.57
N LEU A 308 -4.25 -18.70 11.42
CA LEU A 308 -4.37 -17.80 12.56
C LEU A 308 -4.48 -16.33 12.14
N GLN A 309 -3.80 -15.91 11.07
CA GLN A 309 -3.98 -14.58 10.47
C GLN A 309 -5.37 -14.43 9.83
N ALA A 310 -5.82 -15.42 9.05
CA ALA A 310 -7.17 -15.42 8.48
C ALA A 310 -8.25 -15.37 9.57
N ARG A 311 -8.04 -16.09 10.69
CA ARG A 311 -8.94 -16.04 11.86
C ARG A 311 -8.94 -14.66 12.53
N ARG A 312 -7.77 -14.04 12.75
CA ARG A 312 -7.66 -12.67 13.27
C ARG A 312 -8.39 -11.66 12.37
N GLU A 313 -8.16 -11.69 11.06
CA GLU A 313 -8.90 -10.81 10.15
C GLU A 313 -10.42 -11.09 10.17
N ALA A 314 -10.85 -12.35 10.29
CA ALA A 314 -12.27 -12.69 10.43
C ALA A 314 -12.87 -12.19 11.76
N GLU A 315 -12.12 -12.22 12.87
CA GLU A 315 -12.49 -11.62 14.15
C GLU A 315 -12.60 -10.08 14.03
N GLU A 316 -11.69 -9.42 13.31
CA GLU A 316 -11.79 -7.97 13.01
C GLU A 316 -12.97 -7.61 12.11
N ARG A 317 -13.25 -8.40 11.06
CA ARG A 317 -14.44 -8.24 10.20
C ARG A 317 -15.73 -8.37 11.01
N ARG A 318 -15.79 -9.29 11.98
CA ARG A 318 -16.93 -9.47 12.91
C ARG A 318 -17.07 -8.30 13.90
N ARG A 319 -15.95 -7.81 14.45
CA ARG A 319 -15.94 -6.71 15.44
C ARG A 319 -16.33 -5.36 14.81
N PHE A 320 -15.85 -5.09 13.61
CA PHE A 320 -16.12 -3.86 12.87
C PHE A 320 -16.69 -4.19 11.48
N PRO A 321 -18.00 -4.48 11.39
CA PRO A 321 -18.66 -4.87 10.15
C PRO A 321 -18.63 -3.76 9.09
N LEU A 322 -18.56 -4.17 7.82
CA LEU A 322 -18.38 -3.32 6.65
C LEU A 322 -19.38 -2.16 6.58
N GLU A 323 -20.64 -2.39 6.93
CA GLU A 323 -21.70 -1.39 6.93
C GLU A 323 -21.35 -0.18 7.81
N ARG A 324 -20.69 -0.38 8.96
CA ARG A 324 -20.26 0.72 9.86
C ARG A 324 -19.12 1.53 9.24
N ARG A 325 -18.10 0.86 8.70
CA ARG A 325 -16.94 1.50 8.04
C ARG A 325 -17.37 2.36 6.84
N LEU A 326 -18.40 1.92 6.12
CA LEU A 326 -19.01 2.67 5.01
C LEU A 326 -19.82 3.87 5.52
N LYS A 327 -20.65 3.71 6.57
CA LYS A 327 -21.43 4.80 7.18
C LYS A 327 -20.59 5.92 7.82
N GLU A 328 -19.36 5.64 8.26
CA GLU A 328 -18.40 6.69 8.70
C GLU A 328 -18.08 7.69 7.56
N HIS A 329 -18.08 7.21 6.32
CA HIS A 329 -17.67 7.99 5.15
C HIS A 329 -18.84 8.46 4.28
N ILE A 330 -19.97 7.75 4.31
CA ILE A 330 -21.14 7.95 3.44
C ILE A 330 -22.32 8.36 4.30
N ILE A 331 -22.92 9.51 3.98
CA ILE A 331 -24.12 10.02 4.66
C ILE A 331 -25.35 9.39 3.99
N GLY A 332 -26.23 8.81 4.80
CA GLY A 332 -27.48 8.23 4.32
C GLY A 332 -27.30 6.95 3.50
N GLN A 333 -28.24 6.71 2.58
CA GLN A 333 -28.19 5.60 1.60
C GLN A 333 -28.09 4.21 2.24
N GLU A 334 -28.69 4.02 3.42
CA GLU A 334 -28.58 2.79 4.23
C GLU A 334 -28.90 1.51 3.44
N GLY A 335 -29.99 1.52 2.66
CA GLY A 335 -30.37 0.39 1.80
C GLY A 335 -29.29 0.02 0.78
N ALA A 336 -28.64 1.01 0.17
CA ALA A 336 -27.55 0.77 -0.80
C ALA A 336 -26.30 0.19 -0.12
N ILE A 337 -25.92 0.74 1.03
CA ILE A 337 -24.80 0.25 1.85
C ILE A 337 -25.06 -1.21 2.27
N ASN A 338 -26.25 -1.51 2.79
CA ASN A 338 -26.65 -2.83 3.26
C ASN A 338 -26.67 -3.87 2.12
N THR A 339 -27.19 -3.53 0.93
CA THR A 339 -27.15 -4.42 -0.24
C THR A 339 -25.71 -4.74 -0.64
N VAL A 340 -24.88 -3.72 -0.87
CA VAL A 340 -23.48 -3.90 -1.32
C VAL A 340 -22.66 -4.67 -0.29
N ALA A 341 -22.78 -4.32 0.99
CA ALA A 341 -22.06 -5.00 2.06
C ALA A 341 -22.53 -6.46 2.24
N SER A 342 -23.81 -6.78 2.04
CA SER A 342 -24.30 -8.17 2.09
C SER A 342 -23.72 -9.06 0.97
N ALA A 343 -23.49 -8.47 -0.22
CA ALA A 343 -22.93 -9.17 -1.38
C ALA A 343 -21.40 -9.33 -1.26
N ILE A 344 -20.69 -8.31 -0.77
CA ILE A 344 -19.26 -8.42 -0.43
C ILE A 344 -19.07 -9.44 0.70
N ARG A 345 -19.92 -9.43 1.74
CA ARG A 345 -19.88 -10.40 2.84
C ARG A 345 -20.11 -11.83 2.36
N ARG A 346 -20.99 -12.04 1.36
CA ARG A 346 -21.13 -13.35 0.67
C ARG A 346 -19.80 -13.76 0.03
N LYS A 347 -19.17 -12.89 -0.77
CA LYS A 347 -17.88 -13.15 -1.44
C LYS A 347 -16.73 -13.41 -0.46
N GLU A 348 -16.55 -12.56 0.57
CA GLU A 348 -15.51 -12.73 1.60
C GLU A 348 -15.63 -14.02 2.43
N ASN A 349 -16.80 -14.69 2.43
CA ASN A 349 -17.04 -15.93 3.18
C ASN A 349 -17.26 -17.15 2.26
N GLY A 350 -17.00 -17.06 0.96
CA GLY A 350 -17.14 -18.18 0.01
C GLY A 350 -18.58 -18.53 -0.39
N TRP A 351 -19.58 -17.72 -0.04
CA TRP A 351 -20.99 -17.94 -0.40
C TRP A 351 -21.34 -17.22 -1.71
N TYR A 352 -20.55 -17.46 -2.75
CA TYR A 352 -20.70 -16.87 -4.08
C TYR A 352 -20.28 -17.88 -5.16
N ASP A 353 -20.50 -17.53 -6.43
CA ASP A 353 -20.06 -18.32 -7.59
C ASP A 353 -18.61 -17.95 -7.93
N GLU A 354 -17.70 -18.92 -7.89
CA GLU A 354 -16.27 -18.71 -8.16
C GLU A 354 -15.96 -18.58 -9.67
N GLU A 355 -16.86 -18.99 -10.57
CA GLU A 355 -16.66 -18.84 -12.02
C GLU A 355 -17.00 -17.45 -12.53
N HIS A 356 -17.97 -16.77 -11.91
CA HIS A 356 -18.50 -15.48 -12.37
C HIS A 356 -18.11 -14.33 -11.41
N PRO A 357 -17.65 -13.16 -11.92
CA PRO A 357 -17.26 -12.04 -11.07
C PRO A 357 -18.48 -11.36 -10.44
N LEU A 358 -18.26 -10.57 -9.36
CA LEU A 358 -19.36 -9.90 -8.66
C LEU A 358 -19.69 -8.56 -9.33
N VAL A 359 -20.89 -8.46 -9.92
CA VAL A 359 -21.37 -7.34 -10.73
C VAL A 359 -22.54 -6.61 -10.05
N PHE A 360 -22.37 -5.30 -9.87
CA PHE A 360 -23.39 -4.38 -9.36
C PHE A 360 -23.82 -3.35 -10.41
N LEU A 361 -25.10 -2.96 -10.40
CA LEU A 361 -25.61 -1.78 -11.11
C LEU A 361 -26.18 -0.76 -10.12
N PHE A 362 -25.55 0.41 -10.03
CA PHE A 362 -25.92 1.52 -9.16
C PHE A 362 -26.82 2.53 -9.91
N LEU A 363 -28.09 2.62 -9.52
CA LEU A 363 -29.10 3.51 -10.11
C LEU A 363 -29.46 4.68 -9.17
N GLY A 364 -29.84 5.82 -9.75
CA GLY A 364 -30.25 7.03 -9.03
C GLY A 364 -29.68 8.31 -9.66
N SER A 365 -30.03 9.47 -9.13
CA SER A 365 -29.66 10.79 -9.68
C SER A 365 -28.14 11.05 -9.70
N SER A 366 -27.70 12.07 -10.45
CA SER A 366 -26.28 12.46 -10.46
C SER A 366 -25.88 13.02 -9.09
N GLY A 367 -24.60 12.88 -8.72
CA GLY A 367 -24.10 13.43 -7.46
C GLY A 367 -24.63 12.81 -6.16
N ILE A 368 -25.45 11.75 -6.20
CA ILE A 368 -26.08 11.13 -5.02
C ILE A 368 -25.14 10.22 -4.20
N GLY A 369 -23.94 9.90 -4.70
CA GLY A 369 -22.93 9.13 -3.97
C GLY A 369 -22.51 7.79 -4.60
N LYS A 370 -23.09 7.39 -5.74
CA LYS A 370 -22.76 6.15 -6.50
C LYS A 370 -21.25 5.89 -6.62
N THR A 371 -20.54 6.84 -7.23
CA THR A 371 -19.08 6.85 -7.42
C THR A 371 -18.30 6.84 -6.09
N GLU A 372 -18.89 7.32 -4.99
CA GLU A 372 -18.22 7.41 -3.68
C GLU A 372 -18.33 6.08 -2.90
N LEU A 373 -19.49 5.41 -2.93
CA LEU A 373 -19.63 4.06 -2.37
C LEU A 373 -18.62 3.09 -2.99
N ALA A 374 -18.45 3.15 -4.32
CA ALA A 374 -17.45 2.34 -5.03
C ALA A 374 -16.01 2.57 -4.55
N LYS A 375 -15.62 3.83 -4.28
CA LYS A 375 -14.30 4.15 -3.71
C LYS A 375 -14.14 3.59 -2.30
N GLN A 376 -15.14 3.77 -1.43
CA GLN A 376 -15.02 3.31 -0.03
C GLN A 376 -14.97 1.77 0.06
N VAL A 377 -15.69 1.06 -0.83
CA VAL A 377 -15.55 -0.40 -1.02
C VAL A 377 -14.12 -0.78 -1.43
N ALA A 378 -13.54 -0.08 -2.42
CA ALA A 378 -12.17 -0.36 -2.87
C ALA A 378 -11.12 -0.08 -1.78
N ARG A 379 -11.30 0.98 -0.98
CA ARG A 379 -10.44 1.27 0.18
C ARG A 379 -10.49 0.17 1.24
N TYR A 380 -11.69 -0.32 1.55
CA TYR A 380 -11.88 -1.43 2.49
C TYR A 380 -11.15 -2.69 2.03
N MET A 381 -11.37 -3.11 0.77
CA MET A 381 -10.78 -4.36 0.25
C MET A 381 -9.26 -4.29 0.09
N HIS A 382 -8.73 -3.14 -0.33
CA HIS A 382 -7.33 -2.99 -0.72
C HIS A 382 -6.48 -2.16 0.26
N LYS A 383 -6.99 -1.85 1.45
CA LYS A 383 -6.26 -1.11 2.52
C LYS A 383 -5.56 0.15 1.95
N ASP A 384 -6.34 0.98 1.25
CA ASP A 384 -5.94 2.21 0.53
C ASP A 384 -4.91 2.08 -0.62
N ILE A 385 -4.62 0.87 -1.11
CA ILE A 385 -3.77 0.69 -2.31
C ILE A 385 -4.44 1.27 -3.56
N LYS A 386 -3.91 2.39 -4.05
CA LYS A 386 -4.43 3.15 -5.22
C LYS A 386 -4.68 2.32 -6.49
N LYS A 387 -3.96 1.21 -6.68
CA LYS A 387 -4.14 0.31 -7.85
C LYS A 387 -5.39 -0.58 -7.76
N GLY A 388 -5.95 -0.78 -6.56
CA GLY A 388 -7.14 -1.60 -6.34
C GLY A 388 -8.45 -0.88 -6.68
N PHE A 389 -8.42 0.39 -7.07
CA PHE A 389 -9.58 1.12 -7.60
C PHE A 389 -9.31 1.55 -9.04
N ILE A 390 -10.06 0.98 -9.97
CA ILE A 390 -10.03 1.32 -11.39
C ILE A 390 -11.31 2.09 -11.68
N ARG A 391 -11.21 3.32 -12.25
CA ARG A 391 -12.38 4.07 -12.75
C ARG A 391 -12.21 4.29 -14.25
N MET A 392 -13.20 3.86 -15.02
CA MET A 392 -13.33 4.11 -16.45
C MET A 392 -14.61 4.94 -16.66
N ASP A 393 -14.54 6.05 -17.38
CA ASP A 393 -15.71 6.87 -17.69
C ASP A 393 -16.31 6.38 -19.02
N MET A 394 -17.55 5.91 -19.02
CA MET A 394 -18.15 5.33 -20.23
C MET A 394 -18.51 6.40 -21.28
N SER A 395 -18.46 7.68 -20.91
CA SER A 395 -18.51 8.81 -21.84
C SER A 395 -17.31 8.82 -22.81
N GLU A 396 -16.16 8.22 -22.46
CA GLU A 396 -14.97 8.10 -23.33
C GLU A 396 -15.06 6.95 -24.36
N PHE A 397 -16.20 6.24 -24.38
CA PHE A 397 -16.46 5.09 -25.25
C PHE A 397 -17.83 5.18 -25.94
N GLN A 398 -18.27 6.40 -26.25
CA GLN A 398 -19.50 6.66 -27.03
C GLN A 398 -19.34 6.25 -28.50
N GLU A 399 -18.15 6.44 -29.06
CA GLU A 399 -17.89 6.20 -30.49
C GLU A 399 -17.26 4.83 -30.76
N LYS A 400 -17.66 4.20 -31.87
CA LYS A 400 -17.25 2.82 -32.21
C LYS A 400 -15.73 2.64 -32.33
N HIS A 401 -15.01 3.69 -32.75
CA HIS A 401 -13.55 3.66 -32.87
C HIS A 401 -12.83 3.79 -31.51
N GLU A 402 -13.53 4.23 -30.45
CA GLU A 402 -12.98 4.35 -29.10
C GLU A 402 -13.09 3.04 -28.31
N VAL A 403 -14.06 2.18 -28.66
CA VAL A 403 -14.19 0.81 -28.13
C VAL A 403 -12.88 0.01 -28.29
N ALA A 404 -12.10 0.28 -29.35
CA ALA A 404 -10.78 -0.32 -29.55
C ALA A 404 -9.78 0.01 -28.41
N LYS A 405 -9.90 1.15 -27.73
CA LYS A 405 -9.04 1.52 -26.57
C LYS A 405 -9.30 0.60 -25.35
N PHE A 406 -10.52 0.06 -25.24
CA PHE A 406 -10.97 -0.74 -24.08
C PHE A 406 -10.27 -2.11 -24.00
N ILE A 407 -10.26 -2.84 -25.12
CA ILE A 407 -9.59 -4.16 -25.29
C ILE A 407 -8.16 -4.05 -25.85
N GLY A 408 -7.88 -2.98 -26.61
CA GLY A 408 -6.67 -2.82 -27.42
C GLY A 408 -6.98 -3.00 -28.91
N SER A 409 -6.35 -2.19 -29.77
CA SER A 409 -6.54 -2.28 -31.23
C SER A 409 -6.15 -3.67 -31.75
N PRO A 410 -6.87 -4.23 -32.74
CA PRO A 410 -6.52 -5.52 -33.33
C PRO A 410 -5.19 -5.48 -34.11
N PRO A 411 -4.58 -6.64 -34.40
CA PRO A 411 -3.31 -6.71 -35.12
C PRO A 411 -3.33 -5.95 -36.45
N GLY A 412 -2.28 -5.17 -36.71
CA GLY A 412 -2.15 -4.33 -37.91
C GLY A 412 -2.69 -2.90 -37.76
N TYR A 413 -3.38 -2.56 -36.66
CA TYR A 413 -3.85 -1.20 -36.38
C TYR A 413 -2.94 -0.45 -35.39
N VAL A 414 -2.90 0.88 -35.50
CA VAL A 414 -2.19 1.76 -34.55
C VAL A 414 -2.76 1.55 -33.14
N GLY A 415 -1.87 1.51 -32.14
CA GLY A 415 -2.23 1.20 -30.75
C GLY A 415 -2.22 -0.29 -30.38
N HIS A 416 -2.10 -1.22 -31.34
CA HIS A 416 -2.00 -2.67 -31.04
C HIS A 416 -0.87 -2.99 -30.06
N GLU A 417 0.26 -2.26 -30.13
CA GLU A 417 1.40 -2.38 -29.22
C GLU A 417 1.08 -2.04 -27.74
N GLU A 418 0.07 -1.21 -27.46
CA GLU A 418 -0.18 -0.68 -26.11
C GLU A 418 -1.05 -1.59 -25.23
N GLY A 419 -1.88 -2.43 -25.87
CA GLY A 419 -2.89 -3.28 -25.24
C GLY A 419 -4.10 -2.50 -24.72
N GLY A 420 -5.12 -3.22 -24.23
CA GLY A 420 -6.34 -2.61 -23.69
C GLY A 420 -6.13 -1.81 -22.40
N GLN A 421 -6.87 -0.72 -22.26
CA GLN A 421 -6.85 0.10 -21.04
C GLN A 421 -7.32 -0.70 -19.82
N LEU A 422 -8.43 -1.46 -19.96
CA LEU A 422 -8.95 -2.29 -18.87
C LEU A 422 -8.06 -3.51 -18.60
N THR A 423 -7.61 -4.21 -19.66
CA THR A 423 -6.76 -5.40 -19.53
C THR A 423 -5.42 -5.07 -18.86
N LYS A 424 -4.80 -3.94 -19.20
CA LYS A 424 -3.53 -3.48 -18.62
C LYS A 424 -3.64 -3.14 -17.13
N LEU A 425 -4.78 -2.63 -16.69
CA LEU A 425 -5.04 -2.29 -15.28
C LEU A 425 -5.38 -3.55 -14.46
N LEU A 426 -6.27 -4.42 -14.94
CA LEU A 426 -6.58 -5.70 -14.27
C LEU A 426 -5.37 -6.63 -14.20
N ARG A 427 -4.46 -6.59 -15.19
CA ARG A 427 -3.17 -7.31 -15.14
C ARG A 427 -2.25 -6.85 -14.00
N ALA A 428 -2.47 -5.66 -13.44
CA ALA A 428 -1.71 -5.16 -12.29
C ALA A 428 -2.37 -5.49 -10.94
N CYS A 429 -3.70 -5.58 -10.88
CA CYS A 429 -4.48 -6.01 -9.71
C CYS A 429 -5.73 -6.81 -10.18
N PRO A 430 -5.66 -8.15 -10.28
CA PRO A 430 -6.76 -8.97 -10.80
C PRO A 430 -8.03 -8.96 -9.93
N ASN A 431 -7.89 -8.69 -8.63
CA ASN A 431 -8.96 -8.60 -7.65
C ASN A 431 -9.48 -7.17 -7.42
N ALA A 432 -9.17 -6.22 -8.32
CA ALA A 432 -9.51 -4.81 -8.16
C ALA A 432 -11.04 -4.55 -8.20
N VAL A 433 -11.44 -3.45 -7.59
CA VAL A 433 -12.78 -2.87 -7.76
C VAL A 433 -12.76 -1.96 -8.99
N VAL A 434 -13.53 -2.33 -10.00
CA VAL A 434 -13.67 -1.63 -11.28
C VAL A 434 -14.98 -0.87 -11.33
N LEU A 435 -14.90 0.44 -11.47
CA LEU A 435 -16.03 1.35 -11.63
C LEU A 435 -16.17 1.75 -13.11
N PHE A 436 -17.26 1.34 -13.74
CA PHE A 436 -17.74 1.86 -15.02
C PHE A 436 -18.74 2.98 -14.73
N ASP A 437 -18.32 4.24 -14.86
CA ASP A 437 -19.17 5.40 -14.55
C ASP A 437 -20.03 5.78 -15.78
N GLU A 438 -21.30 6.07 -15.55
CA GLU A 438 -22.29 6.52 -16.55
C GLU A 438 -22.44 5.56 -17.77
N VAL A 439 -22.61 4.26 -17.48
CA VAL A 439 -22.69 3.17 -18.48
C VAL A 439 -23.85 3.30 -19.46
N ASP A 440 -24.84 4.14 -19.16
CA ASP A 440 -25.88 4.55 -20.12
C ASP A 440 -25.34 5.25 -21.38
N LYS A 441 -24.13 5.81 -21.33
CA LYS A 441 -23.49 6.49 -22.47
C LYS A 441 -22.59 5.58 -23.33
N ALA A 442 -22.40 4.32 -22.93
CA ALA A 442 -21.48 3.41 -23.62
C ALA A 442 -22.00 3.00 -25.02
N HIS A 443 -21.11 2.91 -26.01
CA HIS A 443 -21.44 2.28 -27.29
C HIS A 443 -21.87 0.80 -27.08
N PRO A 444 -22.90 0.28 -27.79
CA PRO A 444 -23.38 -1.09 -27.58
C PRO A 444 -22.34 -2.20 -27.78
N ASP A 445 -21.26 -1.95 -28.52
CA ASP A 445 -20.14 -2.90 -28.65
C ASP A 445 -19.35 -3.06 -27.33
N VAL A 446 -19.28 -2.02 -26.49
CA VAL A 446 -18.69 -2.10 -25.13
C VAL A 446 -19.51 -3.05 -24.26
N LEU A 447 -20.84 -2.96 -24.35
CA LEU A 447 -21.75 -3.84 -23.62
C LEU A 447 -21.62 -5.30 -24.09
N THR A 448 -21.22 -5.55 -25.35
CA THR A 448 -20.92 -6.91 -25.85
C THR A 448 -19.69 -7.48 -25.16
N ILE A 449 -18.67 -6.65 -24.94
CA ILE A 449 -17.44 -7.03 -24.25
C ILE A 449 -17.70 -7.27 -22.76
N MET A 450 -18.53 -6.43 -22.14
CA MET A 450 -18.93 -6.59 -20.74
C MET A 450 -19.73 -7.88 -20.50
N LEU A 451 -20.60 -8.29 -21.44
CA LEU A 451 -21.25 -9.60 -21.39
C LEU A 451 -20.21 -10.74 -21.28
N GLN A 452 -19.26 -10.83 -22.21
CA GLN A 452 -18.23 -11.89 -22.15
C GLN A 452 -17.45 -11.87 -20.81
N LEU A 453 -17.11 -10.68 -20.31
CA LEU A 453 -16.40 -10.53 -19.04
C LEU A 453 -17.22 -11.00 -17.82
N PHE A 454 -18.53 -10.76 -17.81
CA PHE A 454 -19.43 -11.20 -16.74
C PHE A 454 -19.83 -12.68 -16.88
N ASP A 455 -19.76 -13.23 -18.09
CA ASP A 455 -20.14 -14.61 -18.43
C ASP A 455 -18.99 -15.62 -18.24
N GLU A 456 -17.77 -15.26 -18.66
CA GLU A 456 -16.59 -16.16 -18.64
C GLU A 456 -15.62 -15.88 -17.48
N GLY A 457 -15.85 -14.79 -16.73
CA GLY A 457 -14.90 -14.27 -15.74
C GLY A 457 -13.53 -13.90 -16.34
N ARG A 458 -13.47 -13.68 -17.66
CA ARG A 458 -12.25 -13.57 -18.47
C ARG A 458 -12.35 -12.41 -19.46
N LEU A 459 -11.22 -11.79 -19.78
CA LEU A 459 -11.13 -10.77 -20.83
C LEU A 459 -9.90 -11.01 -21.71
N THR A 460 -10.07 -11.01 -23.02
CA THR A 460 -8.97 -11.19 -23.99
C THR A 460 -8.61 -9.86 -24.65
N ASP A 461 -7.35 -9.47 -24.47
CA ASP A 461 -6.70 -8.29 -25.06
C ASP A 461 -6.63 -8.38 -26.59
N GLY A 462 -6.56 -7.24 -27.30
CA GLY A 462 -6.40 -7.21 -28.77
C GLY A 462 -5.17 -7.97 -29.28
N LYS A 463 -4.17 -8.16 -28.42
CA LYS A 463 -3.00 -9.03 -28.63
C LYS A 463 -3.25 -10.55 -28.49
N GLY A 464 -4.50 -10.98 -28.27
CA GLY A 464 -4.84 -12.38 -27.95
C GLY A 464 -4.44 -12.83 -26.54
N LYS A 465 -4.14 -11.91 -25.61
CA LYS A 465 -3.76 -12.26 -24.24
C LYS A 465 -4.97 -12.20 -23.30
N THR A 466 -5.46 -13.35 -22.89
CA THR A 466 -6.51 -13.50 -21.87
C THR A 466 -6.01 -13.15 -20.47
N ILE A 467 -6.92 -12.65 -19.62
CA ILE A 467 -6.75 -12.37 -18.20
C ILE A 467 -7.97 -12.92 -17.46
N GLU A 468 -7.74 -13.60 -16.34
CA GLU A 468 -8.79 -14.06 -15.44
C GLU A 468 -9.11 -12.97 -14.42
N CYS A 469 -10.40 -12.68 -14.24
CA CYS A 469 -10.91 -11.50 -13.54
C CYS A 469 -12.00 -11.86 -12.50
N LYS A 470 -12.15 -13.14 -12.16
CA LYS A 470 -13.16 -13.70 -11.23
C LYS A 470 -13.17 -13.01 -9.86
N ASP A 471 -11.98 -12.72 -9.32
CA ASP A 471 -11.83 -12.06 -8.02
C ASP A 471 -12.23 -10.57 -8.03
N ALA A 472 -12.29 -9.93 -9.20
CA ALA A 472 -12.69 -8.53 -9.30
C ALA A 472 -14.12 -8.27 -8.79
N ILE A 473 -14.41 -6.99 -8.54
CA ILE A 473 -15.78 -6.50 -8.34
C ILE A 473 -16.05 -5.43 -9.38
N PHE A 474 -17.07 -5.63 -10.20
CA PHE A 474 -17.51 -4.67 -11.21
C PHE A 474 -18.70 -3.87 -10.66
N ILE A 475 -18.56 -2.55 -10.65
CA ILE A 475 -19.62 -1.61 -10.27
C ILE A 475 -19.90 -0.75 -11.49
N MET A 476 -21.12 -0.82 -12.01
CA MET A 476 -21.61 0.07 -13.05
C MET A 476 -22.45 1.17 -12.40
N THR A 477 -22.29 2.43 -12.82
CA THR A 477 -23.22 3.50 -12.42
C THR A 477 -24.06 3.92 -13.63
N SER A 478 -25.35 4.17 -13.41
CA SER A 478 -26.22 4.73 -14.43
C SER A 478 -27.17 5.79 -13.87
N ASN A 479 -27.53 6.78 -14.69
CA ASN A 479 -28.51 7.81 -14.37
C ASN A 479 -29.94 7.43 -14.87
N VAL A 480 -30.10 6.28 -15.53
CA VAL A 480 -31.38 5.77 -16.04
C VAL A 480 -32.37 5.50 -14.91
N ALA A 481 -33.64 5.80 -15.18
CA ALA A 481 -34.78 5.72 -14.24
C ALA A 481 -34.63 6.58 -12.96
N SER A 482 -33.76 7.59 -12.96
CA SER A 482 -33.46 8.36 -11.76
C SER A 482 -34.61 9.25 -11.28
N ASP A 483 -35.43 9.77 -12.18
CA ASP A 483 -36.57 10.64 -11.82
C ASP A 483 -37.74 9.81 -11.26
N GLU A 484 -38.01 8.63 -11.81
CA GLU A 484 -39.00 7.67 -11.28
C GLU A 484 -38.60 7.16 -9.90
N ILE A 485 -37.32 6.78 -9.72
CA ILE A 485 -36.76 6.41 -8.41
C ILE A 485 -36.94 7.58 -7.42
N ALA A 486 -36.67 8.81 -7.85
CA ALA A 486 -36.76 9.99 -7.00
C ALA A 486 -38.20 10.32 -6.59
N GLN A 487 -39.16 10.26 -7.52
CA GLN A 487 -40.59 10.48 -7.23
C GLN A 487 -41.13 9.40 -6.27
N HIS A 488 -40.85 8.13 -6.53
CA HIS A 488 -41.28 7.02 -5.66
C HIS A 488 -40.62 7.10 -4.27
N ALA A 489 -39.37 7.57 -4.17
CA ALA A 489 -38.71 7.80 -2.88
C ALA A 489 -39.35 8.95 -2.07
N LEU A 490 -39.88 9.99 -2.73
CA LEU A 490 -40.65 11.04 -2.04
C LEU A 490 -42.00 10.51 -1.54
N GLN A 491 -42.70 9.70 -2.34
CA GLN A 491 -43.97 9.05 -1.96
C GLN A 491 -43.79 8.16 -0.72
N LEU A 492 -42.82 7.24 -0.74
CA LEU A 492 -42.51 6.38 0.41
C LEU A 492 -42.17 7.17 1.68
N ARG A 493 -41.56 8.36 1.56
CA ARG A 493 -41.26 9.24 2.71
C ARG A 493 -42.52 9.89 3.27
N GLN A 494 -43.41 10.39 2.41
CA GLN A 494 -44.69 10.95 2.83
C GLN A 494 -45.59 9.89 3.48
N GLU A 495 -45.57 8.65 2.98
CA GLU A 495 -46.27 7.51 3.58
C GLU A 495 -45.69 7.16 4.96
N ALA A 496 -44.35 7.06 5.07
CA ALA A 496 -43.68 6.79 6.34
C ALA A 496 -43.95 7.89 7.39
N GLU A 497 -43.88 9.17 7.00
CA GLU A 497 -44.19 10.30 7.87
C GLU A 497 -45.65 10.29 8.32
N GLN A 498 -46.60 9.98 7.43
CA GLN A 498 -48.00 9.81 7.81
C GLN A 498 -48.21 8.64 8.79
N VAL A 499 -47.56 7.50 8.56
CA VAL A 499 -47.65 6.32 9.45
C VAL A 499 -47.03 6.62 10.81
N SER A 500 -45.89 7.31 10.85
CA SER A 500 -45.25 7.79 12.08
C SER A 500 -46.17 8.74 12.84
N ARG A 501 -46.74 9.75 12.16
CA ARG A 501 -47.69 10.71 12.74
C ARG A 501 -48.97 10.05 13.27
N ARG A 502 -49.45 8.96 12.66
CA ARG A 502 -50.58 8.16 13.18
C ARG A 502 -50.19 7.40 14.45
N LYS A 503 -49.10 6.63 14.43
CA LYS A 503 -48.57 5.92 15.62
C LYS A 503 -48.33 6.84 16.82
N LEU A 504 -47.90 8.08 16.55
CA LEU A 504 -47.64 9.10 17.57
C LEU A 504 -48.92 9.74 18.14
N ALA A 505 -50.04 9.70 17.40
CA ALA A 505 -51.37 10.01 17.93
C ALA A 505 -51.97 8.81 18.72
N ASP A 506 -51.62 7.58 18.33
CA ASP A 506 -52.04 6.34 18.98
C ASP A 506 -51.21 5.97 20.24
N ASN A 507 -50.27 6.83 20.67
CA ASN A 507 -49.39 6.65 21.85
C ASN A 507 -48.59 5.34 21.89
N LEU A 508 -48.19 4.79 20.73
CA LEU A 508 -47.36 3.60 20.65
C LEU A 508 -45.86 3.94 20.80
N GLU A 509 -45.25 3.55 21.92
CA GLU A 509 -43.86 3.91 22.31
C GLU A 509 -42.75 3.39 21.35
N ASP A 510 -43.10 2.50 20.42
CA ASP A 510 -42.20 1.75 19.53
C ASP A 510 -41.62 2.59 18.35
N VAL A 511 -41.40 3.90 18.58
CA VAL A 511 -41.02 4.93 17.58
C VAL A 511 -39.53 4.86 17.17
N GLN A 512 -38.69 4.11 17.89
CA GLN A 512 -37.23 4.09 17.65
C GLN A 512 -36.76 3.27 16.43
N LYS A 513 -37.66 2.69 15.63
CA LYS A 513 -37.28 2.05 14.37
C LYS A 513 -37.00 3.12 13.32
N SER A 514 -35.73 3.27 12.95
CA SER A 514 -35.32 4.02 11.76
C SER A 514 -36.07 3.48 10.54
N ASP A 515 -36.85 4.33 9.88
CA ASP A 515 -37.60 3.95 8.68
C ASP A 515 -36.64 3.60 7.53
N ASP A 516 -36.34 2.30 7.43
CA ASP A 516 -35.39 1.69 6.50
C ASP A 516 -36.04 1.55 5.11
N ILE A 517 -36.30 2.72 4.50
CA ILE A 517 -37.08 2.92 3.27
C ILE A 517 -36.47 2.12 2.11
N LYS A 518 -37.16 1.05 1.73
CA LYS A 518 -36.76 0.12 0.66
C LYS A 518 -37.77 0.16 -0.48
N ILE A 519 -37.24 0.24 -1.69
CA ILE A 519 -38.06 0.20 -2.91
C ILE A 519 -38.76 -1.16 -3.02
N SER A 520 -40.10 -1.12 -3.09
CA SER A 520 -40.97 -2.30 -3.25
C SER A 520 -40.56 -3.15 -4.46
N ARG A 521 -40.68 -4.48 -4.32
CA ARG A 521 -40.43 -5.43 -5.41
C ARG A 521 -41.30 -5.13 -6.65
N GLN A 522 -42.55 -4.72 -6.43
CA GLN A 522 -43.49 -4.40 -7.51
C GLN A 522 -42.93 -3.28 -8.41
N PHE A 523 -42.50 -2.16 -7.83
CA PHE A 523 -41.93 -1.03 -8.58
C PHE A 523 -40.65 -1.41 -9.35
N LYS A 524 -39.79 -2.28 -8.78
CA LYS A 524 -38.61 -2.79 -9.48
C LYS A 524 -38.99 -3.60 -10.73
N GLU A 525 -40.04 -4.41 -10.64
CA GLU A 525 -40.49 -5.28 -11.74
C GLU A 525 -41.36 -4.56 -12.78
N SER A 526 -42.21 -3.60 -12.37
CA SER A 526 -43.17 -2.92 -13.24
C SER A 526 -42.67 -1.60 -13.85
N VAL A 527 -41.81 -0.84 -13.16
CA VAL A 527 -41.31 0.46 -13.63
C VAL A 527 -39.86 0.35 -14.07
N ILE A 528 -38.97 -0.08 -13.17
CA ILE A 528 -37.52 -0.05 -13.44
C ILE A 528 -37.11 -1.05 -14.50
N ARG A 529 -37.55 -2.31 -14.40
CA ARG A 529 -37.12 -3.37 -15.33
C ARG A 529 -37.47 -3.06 -16.80
N PRO A 530 -38.68 -2.57 -17.16
CA PRO A 530 -38.96 -2.11 -18.53
C PRO A 530 -38.06 -0.97 -19.02
N ILE A 531 -37.78 0.03 -18.19
CA ILE A 531 -36.90 1.16 -18.57
C ILE A 531 -35.48 0.67 -18.85
N LEU A 532 -34.91 -0.17 -17.97
CA LEU A 532 -33.58 -0.74 -18.18
C LEU A 532 -33.50 -1.60 -19.45
N LYS A 533 -34.54 -2.42 -19.73
CA LYS A 533 -34.63 -3.22 -20.97
C LYS A 533 -34.64 -2.34 -22.21
N ALA A 534 -35.50 -1.32 -22.24
CA ALA A 534 -35.59 -0.38 -23.36
C ALA A 534 -34.28 0.37 -23.61
N HIS A 535 -33.56 0.71 -22.53
CA HIS A 535 -32.28 1.39 -22.59
C HIS A 535 -31.16 0.51 -23.13
N PHE A 536 -30.87 -0.63 -22.49
CA PHE A 536 -29.73 -1.49 -22.85
C PHE A 536 -30.00 -2.38 -24.08
N ARG A 537 -31.27 -2.54 -24.48
CA ARG A 537 -31.73 -3.31 -25.67
C ARG A 537 -31.31 -4.79 -25.70
N ARG A 538 -30.79 -5.32 -24.59
CA ARG A 538 -30.31 -6.70 -24.42
C ARG A 538 -30.73 -7.22 -23.06
N ASP A 539 -31.73 -8.08 -23.04
CA ASP A 539 -32.26 -8.69 -21.80
C ASP A 539 -31.19 -9.50 -21.05
N GLU A 540 -30.29 -10.14 -21.79
CA GLU A 540 -29.15 -10.95 -21.29
C GLU A 540 -28.28 -10.15 -20.31
N PHE A 541 -28.00 -8.88 -20.61
CA PHE A 541 -27.17 -8.00 -19.79
C PHE A 541 -27.75 -7.79 -18.39
N LEU A 542 -29.08 -7.73 -18.27
CA LEU A 542 -29.75 -7.63 -16.98
C LEU A 542 -29.81 -8.96 -16.23
N GLY A 543 -29.59 -10.10 -16.91
CA GLY A 543 -29.48 -11.42 -16.29
C GLY A 543 -28.10 -11.71 -15.69
N ARG A 544 -27.07 -10.92 -16.03
CA ARG A 544 -25.68 -11.08 -15.59
C ARG A 544 -25.25 -10.12 -14.47
N ILE A 545 -26.16 -9.27 -14.00
CA ILE A 545 -25.96 -8.37 -12.85
C ILE A 545 -26.44 -9.09 -11.59
N ASN A 546 -25.57 -9.29 -10.60
CA ASN A 546 -25.95 -10.00 -9.37
C ASN A 546 -26.90 -9.17 -8.50
N GLU A 547 -26.66 -7.85 -8.38
CA GLU A 547 -27.45 -6.95 -7.53
C GLU A 547 -27.63 -5.57 -8.18
N ILE A 548 -28.89 -5.11 -8.26
CA ILE A 548 -29.22 -3.73 -8.64
C ILE A 548 -29.42 -2.91 -7.36
N VAL A 549 -28.60 -1.87 -7.20
CA VAL A 549 -28.48 -1.04 -6.00
C VAL A 549 -29.10 0.32 -6.27
N TYR A 550 -30.03 0.73 -5.41
CA TYR A 550 -30.86 1.92 -5.62
C TYR A 550 -30.44 3.02 -4.65
N PHE A 551 -30.07 4.19 -5.18
CA PHE A 551 -29.74 5.39 -4.41
C PHE A 551 -30.94 6.34 -4.45
N LEU A 552 -31.40 6.76 -3.27
CA LEU A 552 -32.58 7.61 -3.11
C LEU A 552 -32.12 9.09 -3.02
N PRO A 553 -32.97 10.08 -3.36
CA PRO A 553 -32.72 11.48 -3.02
C PRO A 553 -32.43 11.65 -1.52
N PHE A 554 -31.66 12.65 -1.11
CA PHE A 554 -31.40 12.86 0.32
C PHE A 554 -32.65 13.37 1.06
N CYS A 555 -32.82 13.02 2.34
CA CYS A 555 -33.81 13.63 3.23
C CYS A 555 -33.22 14.86 3.95
N HIS A 556 -34.06 15.65 4.64
CA HIS A 556 -33.60 16.89 5.28
C HIS A 556 -32.46 16.67 6.29
N SER A 557 -32.53 15.63 7.13
CA SER A 557 -31.46 15.33 8.09
C SER A 557 -30.15 14.86 7.42
N GLU A 558 -30.22 14.09 6.33
CA GLU A 558 -29.05 13.75 5.49
C GLU A 558 -28.45 15.02 4.83
N LEU A 559 -29.29 15.94 4.35
CA LEU A 559 -28.84 17.22 3.78
C LEU A 559 -28.14 18.09 4.82
N LEU A 560 -28.69 18.25 6.03
CA LEU A 560 -28.05 18.99 7.12
C LEU A 560 -26.69 18.40 7.51
N GLN A 561 -26.58 17.07 7.56
CA GLN A 561 -25.28 16.40 7.76
C GLN A 561 -24.31 16.67 6.61
N LEU A 562 -24.79 16.70 5.36
CA LEU A 562 -23.95 16.92 4.19
C LEU A 562 -23.47 18.37 4.07
N VAL A 563 -24.34 19.35 4.35
CA VAL A 563 -23.96 20.78 4.49
C VAL A 563 -22.91 20.91 5.60
N SER A 564 -23.15 20.33 6.78
CA SER A 564 -22.21 20.37 7.91
C SER A 564 -20.85 19.75 7.55
N LYS A 565 -20.82 18.64 6.81
CA LYS A 565 -19.59 18.01 6.32
C LYS A 565 -18.81 18.91 5.35
N GLU A 566 -19.51 19.62 4.46
CA GLU A 566 -18.88 20.55 3.51
C GLU A 566 -18.36 21.82 4.21
N LEU A 567 -19.13 22.40 5.13
CA LEU A 567 -18.67 23.53 5.97
C LEU A 567 -17.45 23.12 6.80
N ASN A 568 -17.42 21.92 7.38
CA ASN A 568 -16.25 21.39 8.09
C ASN A 568 -15.02 21.21 7.19
N PHE A 569 -15.19 20.85 5.91
CA PHE A 569 -14.09 20.79 4.95
C PHE A 569 -13.51 22.18 4.68
N TRP A 570 -14.37 23.18 4.42
CA TRP A 570 -13.94 24.56 4.21
C TRP A 570 -13.37 25.21 5.48
N ALA A 571 -13.89 24.91 6.67
CA ALA A 571 -13.36 25.38 7.96
C ALA A 571 -11.94 24.88 8.21
N LYS A 572 -11.66 23.59 7.95
CA LYS A 572 -10.29 23.04 8.04
C LYS A 572 -9.34 23.72 7.05
N LYS A 573 -9.79 23.96 5.82
CA LYS A 573 -9.03 24.62 4.75
C LYS A 573 -8.76 26.10 5.05
N ALA A 574 -9.71 26.82 5.65
CA ALA A 574 -9.57 28.20 6.09
C ALA A 574 -8.54 28.31 7.22
N LYS A 575 -8.66 27.46 8.26
CA LYS A 575 -7.70 27.43 9.37
C LYS A 575 -6.28 27.08 8.91
N GLN A 576 -6.13 26.09 8.02
CA GLN A 576 -4.82 25.69 7.50
C GLN A 576 -4.11 26.73 6.60
N ARG A 577 -4.84 27.68 6.00
CA ARG A 577 -4.27 28.64 5.03
C ARG A 577 -4.23 30.09 5.51
N HIS A 578 -5.16 30.47 6.37
CA HIS A 578 -5.37 31.87 6.79
C HIS A 578 -5.46 32.02 8.32
N ASP A 579 -5.37 30.92 9.07
CA ASP A 579 -5.61 30.82 10.52
C ASP A 579 -6.94 31.44 10.98
N ILE A 580 -7.99 31.19 10.20
CA ILE A 580 -9.36 31.62 10.50
C ILE A 580 -10.15 30.44 11.06
N THR A 581 -10.79 30.63 12.22
CA THR A 581 -11.67 29.63 12.84
C THR A 581 -13.12 29.94 12.47
N LEU A 582 -13.79 29.01 11.78
CA LEU A 582 -15.19 29.17 11.35
C LEU A 582 -16.17 28.47 12.31
N GLN A 583 -17.26 29.17 12.63
CA GLN A 583 -18.41 28.73 13.42
C GLN A 583 -19.71 29.06 12.67
N TRP A 584 -20.80 28.34 12.92
CA TRP A 584 -22.09 28.58 12.27
C TRP A 584 -23.27 28.19 13.14
N ASP A 585 -24.34 28.97 13.06
CA ASP A 585 -25.60 28.67 13.75
C ASP A 585 -26.45 27.65 12.97
N ARG A 586 -27.32 26.91 13.66
CA ARG A 586 -28.19 25.89 13.04
C ARG A 586 -28.98 26.41 11.82
N PRO A 587 -29.59 27.61 11.82
CA PRO A 587 -30.33 28.12 10.66
C PRO A 587 -29.47 28.26 9.38
N VAL A 588 -28.14 28.38 9.49
CA VAL A 588 -27.24 28.39 8.33
C VAL A 588 -27.26 27.03 7.62
N LEU A 589 -27.38 25.93 8.38
CA LEU A 589 -27.49 24.59 7.82
C LEU A 589 -28.81 24.41 7.07
N ASP A 590 -29.93 24.83 7.68
CA ASP A 590 -31.26 24.77 7.06
C ASP A 590 -31.34 25.67 5.81
N LEU A 591 -30.74 26.87 5.84
CA LEU A 591 -30.64 27.79 4.70
C LEU A 591 -29.89 27.17 3.51
N LEU A 592 -28.72 26.57 3.76
CA LEU A 592 -27.89 25.96 2.72
C LEU A 592 -28.47 24.64 2.22
N ALA A 593 -29.18 23.89 3.06
CA ALA A 593 -29.95 22.70 2.66
C ALA A 593 -31.08 23.06 1.67
N GLY A 594 -31.67 24.27 1.80
CA GLY A 594 -32.63 24.81 0.84
C GLY A 594 -32.08 25.02 -0.59
N GLY A 595 -30.76 24.98 -0.78
CA GLY A 595 -30.12 24.96 -2.11
C GLY A 595 -30.08 23.58 -2.79
N TYR A 596 -30.67 22.54 -2.19
CA TYR A 596 -30.67 21.20 -2.75
C TYR A 596 -31.47 21.09 -4.06
N ASN A 597 -30.86 20.54 -5.09
CA ASN A 597 -31.53 20.13 -6.32
C ASN A 597 -31.38 18.61 -6.52
N MET A 598 -32.50 17.91 -6.65
CA MET A 598 -32.56 16.45 -6.71
C MET A 598 -31.78 15.85 -7.90
N HIS A 599 -31.86 16.44 -9.10
CA HIS A 599 -31.20 15.91 -10.30
C HIS A 599 -29.66 15.97 -10.20
N TYR A 600 -29.14 16.98 -9.49
CA TYR A 600 -27.69 17.19 -9.28
C TYR A 600 -27.15 16.59 -7.96
N GLY A 601 -28.03 16.08 -7.09
CA GLY A 601 -27.67 15.44 -5.83
C GLY A 601 -26.81 16.36 -4.94
N ALA A 602 -25.81 15.78 -4.25
CA ALA A 602 -24.94 16.52 -3.35
C ALA A 602 -24.08 17.61 -4.03
N ARG A 603 -23.96 17.61 -5.37
CA ARG A 603 -23.23 18.66 -6.10
C ARG A 603 -23.91 20.03 -5.94
N SER A 604 -25.24 20.06 -5.85
CA SER A 604 -26.01 21.30 -5.60
C SER A 604 -25.60 21.97 -4.28
N ILE A 605 -25.57 21.21 -3.18
CA ILE A 605 -25.13 21.69 -1.87
C ILE A 605 -23.68 22.20 -1.89
N LYS A 606 -22.76 21.50 -2.56
CA LYS A 606 -21.37 21.97 -2.71
C LYS A 606 -21.31 23.35 -3.36
N HIS A 607 -21.99 23.51 -4.49
CA HIS A 607 -22.03 24.78 -5.20
C HIS A 607 -22.75 25.89 -4.44
N GLU A 608 -23.78 25.59 -3.64
CA GLU A 608 -24.44 26.61 -2.82
C GLU A 608 -23.58 27.04 -1.61
N VAL A 609 -22.83 26.12 -0.98
CA VAL A 609 -21.81 26.43 0.04
C VAL A 609 -20.69 27.27 -0.56
N GLU A 610 -20.18 26.90 -1.74
CA GLU A 610 -19.18 27.68 -2.48
C GLU A 610 -19.71 29.09 -2.80
N ARG A 611 -20.92 29.17 -3.38
CA ARG A 611 -21.56 30.40 -3.84
C ARG A 611 -21.91 31.38 -2.73
N ARG A 612 -22.44 30.91 -1.59
CA ARG A 612 -22.88 31.77 -0.49
C ARG A 612 -21.80 32.00 0.55
N VAL A 613 -21.03 30.98 0.92
CA VAL A 613 -20.06 31.06 2.04
C VAL A 613 -18.66 31.34 1.51
N VAL A 614 -18.14 30.54 0.59
CA VAL A 614 -16.73 30.66 0.15
C VAL A 614 -16.51 31.96 -0.63
N ASN A 615 -17.44 32.37 -1.49
CA ASN A 615 -17.35 33.64 -2.21
C ASN A 615 -17.38 34.86 -1.26
N GLN A 616 -18.24 34.85 -0.24
CA GLN A 616 -18.27 35.94 0.76
C GLN A 616 -16.96 35.97 1.58
N LEU A 617 -16.45 34.82 1.99
CA LEU A 617 -15.16 34.72 2.69
C LEU A 617 -13.99 35.22 1.83
N ALA A 618 -13.99 34.91 0.52
CA ALA A 618 -12.99 35.41 -0.42
C ALA A 618 -13.05 36.93 -0.57
N ALA A 619 -14.25 37.50 -0.77
CA ALA A 619 -14.44 38.95 -0.89
C ALA A 619 -14.09 39.70 0.41
N ALA A 620 -14.42 39.14 1.59
CA ALA A 620 -14.03 39.70 2.87
C ALA A 620 -12.51 39.67 3.10
N TYR A 621 -11.83 38.62 2.61
CA TYR A 621 -10.37 38.52 2.67
C TYR A 621 -9.69 39.52 1.72
N GLU A 622 -10.21 39.68 0.49
CA GLU A 622 -9.72 40.64 -0.50
C GLU A 622 -9.93 42.10 -0.06
N GLN A 623 -11.01 42.39 0.68
CA GLN A 623 -11.28 43.71 1.28
C GLN A 623 -10.53 43.96 2.61
N GLU A 624 -9.57 43.09 2.97
CA GLU A 624 -8.78 43.12 4.22
C GLU A 624 -9.63 43.17 5.52
N LEU A 625 -10.91 42.78 5.47
CA LEU A 625 -11.84 42.83 6.60
C LEU A 625 -11.60 41.72 7.65
N LEU A 626 -10.67 40.79 7.38
CA LEU A 626 -10.42 39.58 8.16
C LEU A 626 -9.07 39.64 8.87
N PRO A 627 -9.01 40.00 10.17
CA PRO A 627 -7.77 39.95 10.93
C PRO A 627 -7.25 38.52 11.10
N LYS A 628 -5.92 38.36 11.17
CA LYS A 628 -5.26 37.06 11.35
C LYS A 628 -5.65 36.45 12.70
N GLY A 629 -5.87 35.13 12.76
CA GLY A 629 -6.31 34.43 13.97
C GLY A 629 -7.81 34.58 14.30
N CYS A 630 -8.59 35.30 13.48
CA CYS A 630 -9.98 35.62 13.83
C CYS A 630 -10.92 34.41 13.89
N THR A 631 -11.95 34.54 14.72
CA THR A 631 -13.11 33.65 14.71
C THR A 631 -14.25 34.31 13.94
N LEU A 632 -14.74 33.62 12.91
CA LEU A 632 -15.88 34.04 12.10
C LEU A 632 -17.10 33.18 12.44
N ARG A 633 -18.20 33.85 12.79
CA ARG A 633 -19.52 33.26 12.94
C ARG A 633 -20.35 33.53 11.68
N LEU A 634 -20.93 32.46 11.14
CA LEU A 634 -21.94 32.51 10.09
C LEU A 634 -23.32 32.59 10.76
N SER A 635 -24.10 33.61 10.42
CA SER A 635 -25.47 33.83 10.90
C SER A 635 -26.44 33.98 9.73
N VAL A 636 -27.75 33.81 9.98
CA VAL A 636 -28.81 34.05 8.99
C VAL A 636 -29.62 35.25 9.40
N GLN A 637 -29.80 36.20 8.49
CA GLN A 637 -30.69 37.34 8.69
C GLN A 637 -32.01 37.08 7.97
N SER A 638 -33.07 36.93 8.75
CA SER A 638 -34.44 37.12 8.25
C SER A 638 -34.75 38.61 8.23
N GLU A 639 -34.90 39.19 7.04
CA GLU A 639 -35.42 40.57 6.93
C GLU A 639 -36.89 40.60 7.35
N GLY A 640 -37.24 41.52 8.25
CA GLY A 640 -38.58 41.62 8.79
C GLY A 640 -39.60 42.13 7.76
N GLN A 641 -40.78 41.49 7.74
CA GLN A 641 -42.03 42.05 7.20
C GLN A 641 -42.06 42.37 5.68
N LYS A 642 -41.35 41.60 4.85
CA LYS A 642 -41.66 41.47 3.41
C LYS A 642 -41.70 40.01 3.00
N GLU A 643 -42.87 39.53 2.57
CA GLU A 643 -43.23 38.11 2.37
C GLU A 643 -42.47 37.38 1.24
N TYR A 644 -41.55 38.08 0.56
CA TYR A 644 -40.76 37.54 -0.56
C TYR A 644 -39.24 37.80 -0.44
N GLY A 645 -38.76 38.23 0.74
CA GLY A 645 -37.33 38.37 1.00
C GLY A 645 -36.63 37.01 1.11
N THR A 646 -35.66 36.72 0.25
CA THR A 646 -34.85 35.50 0.37
C THR A 646 -33.89 35.62 1.56
N PRO A 647 -33.88 34.67 2.52
CA PRO A 647 -33.02 34.75 3.70
C PRO A 647 -31.54 34.85 3.32
N SER A 648 -30.88 35.87 3.88
CA SER A 648 -29.51 36.24 3.55
C SER A 648 -28.54 35.68 4.59
N LEU A 649 -27.34 35.33 4.12
CA LEU A 649 -26.26 34.82 4.96
C LEU A 649 -25.31 35.97 5.31
N ARG A 650 -25.02 36.11 6.60
CA ARG A 650 -24.21 37.18 7.19
C ARG A 650 -22.97 36.60 7.85
N LEU A 651 -21.86 37.34 7.76
CA LEU A 651 -20.59 37.05 8.41
C LEU A 651 -20.34 38.02 9.57
N GLU A 652 -19.95 37.47 10.72
CA GLU A 652 -19.66 38.22 11.94
C GLU A 652 -18.28 37.82 12.48
N VAL A 653 -17.39 38.80 12.68
CA VAL A 653 -16.14 38.59 13.42
C VAL A 653 -16.44 38.60 14.91
N VAL A 654 -16.10 37.51 15.61
CA VAL A 654 -16.18 37.42 17.06
C VAL A 654 -14.88 37.97 17.65
N GLY A 655 -14.95 39.10 18.36
CA GLY A 655 -13.82 39.64 19.13
C GLY A 655 -13.62 38.91 20.46
N GLU A 656 -12.45 39.08 21.07
CA GLU A 656 -12.06 38.41 22.33
C GLU A 656 -13.04 38.68 23.49
N ASN A 657 -13.68 39.85 23.50
CA ASN A 657 -14.70 40.26 24.48
C ASN A 657 -16.12 39.74 24.15
N SER A 658 -16.26 38.70 23.33
CA SER A 658 -17.53 38.16 22.78
C SER A 658 -18.37 39.15 21.94
N SER A 659 -17.88 40.37 21.69
CA SER A 659 -18.53 41.36 20.82
C SER A 659 -18.46 40.92 19.36
N THR A 660 -19.60 40.74 18.70
CA THR A 660 -19.64 40.47 17.26
C THR A 660 -19.61 41.77 16.45
N ARG A 661 -18.78 41.79 15.40
CA ARG A 661 -18.77 42.85 14.37
C ARG A 661 -19.22 42.26 13.05
N THR A 662 -20.33 42.77 12.53
CA THR A 662 -20.89 42.38 11.23
C THR A 662 -19.98 42.86 10.10
N LEU A 663 -19.75 42.02 9.10
CA LEU A 663 -18.95 42.37 7.93
C LEU A 663 -19.84 42.90 6.81
N ASP A 664 -19.77 44.21 6.58
CA ASP A 664 -20.42 44.89 5.46
C ASP A 664 -19.60 44.69 4.17
N ILE A 665 -19.59 43.44 3.68
CA ILE A 665 -18.88 43.03 2.47
C ILE A 665 -19.51 43.75 1.28
N ARG A 666 -18.76 44.64 0.63
CA ARG A 666 -19.23 45.31 -0.58
C ARG A 666 -19.28 44.30 -1.74
N PRO A 667 -20.32 44.33 -2.59
CA PRO A 667 -20.28 43.56 -3.84
C PRO A 667 -19.10 44.03 -4.70
N PRO A 668 -18.52 43.16 -5.54
CA PRO A 668 -17.48 43.59 -6.47
C PRO A 668 -18.01 44.70 -7.38
N LEU A 669 -17.17 45.71 -7.62
CA LEU A 669 -17.56 46.91 -8.36
C LEU A 669 -18.01 46.56 -9.79
N SER A 670 -19.20 47.05 -10.16
CA SER A 670 -19.64 47.12 -11.55
C SER A 670 -18.64 47.97 -12.36
N PRO A 671 -18.31 47.61 -13.61
CA PRO A 671 -17.31 48.33 -14.42
C PRO A 671 -17.85 49.65 -15.04
N GLU A 672 -18.61 50.43 -14.26
CA GLU A 672 -19.18 51.73 -14.64
C GLU A 672 -18.77 52.86 -13.67
N HIS A 673 -17.68 52.66 -12.92
CA HIS A 673 -17.03 53.63 -12.02
C HIS A 673 -15.52 53.66 -12.26
#